data_AF-A0A832S156-F1
#
_entry.id   AF-A0A832S156-F1
#
_cell.length_a   1.000
_cell.length_b   1.000
_cell.length_c   1.000
_cell.angle_alpha   90.00
_cell.angle_beta   90.00
_cell.angle_gamma   90.00
#
_symmetry.space_group_name_H-M   'P 1'
#
loop_
_entity.id
_entity.type
_entity.pdbx_description
1 polymer ?
#
loop_
_entity_poly.entity_id
_entity_poly.type
_entity_poly.pdbx_seq_one_letter_code
_entity_poly.pdbx_strand_id
1 'polypeptide(L)'
;MSLGEASTSALLMTVAFRLTSGKEITTEALFEGRSGDFYGGWGFFFVRKYLSECHPASHQDDPMKGYEDSVAGRYFPPGKAGDRLMVYDLNKLDEDVSRGRTVEVPDGANYKEITLHKVVVGGDQNDSEGLKNYPGCVLINVPKLKIHAQDLITNAVKNLGIGLYPTQAPCEGKDKGDGKWKYACPTRLVPFYKGELPHMPWIVKMDDDTNLPVKDEKGEYITTKTAGMPGTQADVIRAVQNQNVFMVHVSDGIDMINICHNPDGRAVRIPEGYVWSSLDCVALDLLCARYCFKTVPMHEALKLKEENGWPTEFVHHVPVAKINGTNITTEEGLDSPLFRYNLYSYAEARGVGQQKYYVVGWDALTETPLVSLEGHLGRIEDGKFQELMTKTMYYNPSCMLWDMQKTLLSYADAHDKLTGSSLLKEFMDGFDESNDGIIDYDENGRKGLWTAGFRLLNRSGEITLTEEYGQLRGTFYSIADFGLKPSRKDWNPQGHDFMQEYSLVMIATQAFDMSRSGEGGEDPFNPGMNWGKGMWPSWQLATYIQLTNSIYGSQSPEAINFQSLYGTAFQYADKTRNGGAYTGSVDQMVSHPDSIKKYLQAVSDGADPLNFTLYVPAGYGNLKAYRIPNVEETADPGKIFTAHFGGGAEVW
;
A
#
# COMPACT_ATOMS: atom_id res chain seq x y z
N MET A 1 -14.99 -10.73 -25.86
CA MET A 1 -14.04 -10.00 -24.99
C MET A 1 -14.68 -9.84 -23.61
N SER A 2 -13.90 -9.78 -22.54
CA SER A 2 -14.38 -9.58 -21.17
C SER A 2 -13.40 -8.77 -20.35
N LEU A 3 -13.89 -8.09 -19.31
CA LEU A 3 -13.06 -7.47 -18.28
C LEU A 3 -13.10 -8.35 -17.03
N GLY A 4 -11.94 -8.66 -16.46
CA GLY A 4 -11.82 -9.27 -15.14
C GLY A 4 -11.12 -8.30 -14.21
N GLU A 5 -11.71 -8.01 -13.06
CA GLU A 5 -11.13 -7.13 -12.04
C GLU A 5 -11.03 -7.88 -10.71
N ALA A 6 -9.94 -7.64 -9.97
CA ALA A 6 -9.60 -8.40 -8.76
C ALA A 6 -9.06 -7.52 -7.63
N SER A 7 -9.42 -6.23 -7.65
CA SER A 7 -9.07 -5.26 -6.60
C SER A 7 -9.47 -5.78 -5.23
N THR A 8 -8.56 -5.67 -4.26
CA THR A 8 -8.83 -6.06 -2.87
C THR A 8 -9.90 -5.16 -2.23
N SER A 9 -10.04 -3.92 -2.70
CA SER A 9 -10.94 -2.93 -2.12
C SER A 9 -12.35 -2.92 -2.74
N ALA A 10 -12.63 -3.79 -3.73
CA ALA A 10 -13.89 -3.71 -4.47
C ALA A 10 -15.13 -3.83 -3.57
N LEU A 11 -15.15 -4.83 -2.69
CA LEU A 11 -16.26 -5.04 -1.76
C LEU A 11 -16.41 -3.87 -0.78
N LEU A 12 -15.29 -3.39 -0.21
CA LEU A 12 -15.28 -2.23 0.70
C LEU A 12 -15.89 -0.99 0.02
N MET A 13 -15.41 -0.66 -1.18
CA MET A 13 -15.89 0.50 -1.94
C MET A 13 -17.36 0.33 -2.31
N THR A 14 -17.79 -0.87 -2.68
CA THR A 14 -19.20 -1.16 -2.96
C THR A 14 -20.07 -0.87 -1.74
N VAL A 15 -19.70 -1.33 -0.55
CA VAL A 15 -20.46 -1.05 0.69
C VAL A 15 -20.46 0.45 1.00
N ALA A 16 -19.29 1.11 0.90
CA ALA A 16 -19.18 2.55 1.14
C ALA A 16 -20.08 3.37 0.20
N PHE A 17 -20.10 3.03 -1.09
CA PHE A 17 -20.97 3.71 -2.06
C PHE A 17 -22.45 3.42 -1.84
N ARG A 18 -22.84 2.22 -1.39
CA ARG A 18 -24.23 1.93 -1.00
C ARG A 18 -24.67 2.80 0.17
N LEU A 19 -23.85 2.88 1.21
CA LEU A 19 -24.14 3.67 2.41
C LEU A 19 -24.26 5.16 2.08
N THR A 20 -23.37 5.69 1.25
CA THR A 20 -23.36 7.13 0.91
C THR A 20 -24.42 7.51 -0.12
N SER A 21 -24.73 6.65 -1.09
CA SER A 21 -25.71 6.95 -2.13
C SER A 21 -27.14 6.53 -1.81
N GLY A 22 -27.32 5.61 -0.84
CA GLY A 22 -28.60 4.96 -0.55
C GLY A 22 -29.09 4.03 -1.67
N LYS A 23 -28.24 3.72 -2.66
CA LYS A 23 -28.58 2.87 -3.82
C LYS A 23 -27.90 1.51 -3.71
N GLU A 24 -28.55 0.48 -4.22
CA GLU A 24 -27.90 -0.80 -4.45
C GLU A 24 -26.87 -0.68 -5.57
N ILE A 25 -25.62 -1.01 -5.27
CA ILE A 25 -24.48 -0.94 -6.19
C ILE A 25 -23.80 -2.31 -6.16
N THR A 26 -23.67 -3.00 -7.29
CA THR A 26 -22.89 -4.23 -7.38
C THR A 26 -21.40 -3.91 -7.55
N THR A 27 -20.54 -4.89 -7.33
CA THR A 27 -19.09 -4.79 -7.64
C THR A 27 -18.86 -4.52 -9.12
N GLU A 28 -19.63 -5.17 -9.98
CA GLU A 28 -19.60 -4.98 -11.43
C GLU A 28 -20.10 -3.59 -11.84
N ALA A 29 -21.16 -3.06 -11.19
CA ALA A 29 -21.58 -1.67 -11.38
C ALA A 29 -20.48 -0.67 -10.98
N LEU A 30 -19.72 -1.00 -9.94
CA LEU A 30 -18.57 -0.19 -9.52
C LEU A 30 -17.46 -0.23 -10.58
N PHE A 31 -17.13 -1.40 -11.13
CA PHE A 31 -16.16 -1.54 -12.23
C PHE A 31 -16.59 -0.80 -13.50
N GLU A 32 -17.86 -0.92 -13.89
CA GLU A 32 -18.46 -0.12 -14.97
C GLU A 32 -18.34 1.38 -14.68
N GLY A 33 -18.46 1.77 -13.42
CA GLY A 33 -18.30 3.16 -12.99
C GLY A 33 -19.49 4.06 -13.29
N ARG A 34 -20.54 3.48 -13.87
CA ARG A 34 -21.84 4.12 -14.14
C ARG A 34 -22.96 3.10 -13.94
N SER A 35 -24.02 3.50 -13.23
CA SER A 35 -25.25 2.71 -13.05
C SER A 35 -26.45 3.65 -12.88
N GLY A 36 -27.28 3.79 -13.91
CA GLY A 36 -28.29 4.86 -13.96
C GLY A 36 -27.65 6.24 -13.76
N ASP A 37 -28.05 6.94 -12.70
CA ASP A 37 -27.50 8.25 -12.30
C ASP A 37 -26.31 8.16 -11.33
N PHE A 38 -25.89 6.96 -10.93
CA PHE A 38 -24.66 6.79 -10.17
C PHE A 38 -23.45 6.92 -11.11
N TYR A 39 -22.51 7.79 -10.72
CA TYR A 39 -21.21 7.98 -11.37
C TYR A 39 -20.11 7.87 -10.30
N GLY A 40 -19.23 6.89 -10.45
CA GLY A 40 -18.14 6.62 -9.50
C GLY A 40 -17.62 5.20 -9.64
N GLY A 41 -16.36 4.94 -9.29
CA GLY A 41 -15.70 3.65 -9.50
C GLY A 41 -14.62 3.71 -10.58
N TRP A 42 -14.38 2.60 -11.29
CA TRP A 42 -13.25 2.49 -12.25
C TRP A 42 -13.54 3.10 -13.62
N GLY A 43 -14.82 3.25 -13.99
CA GLY A 43 -15.20 3.99 -15.20
C GLY A 43 -15.10 3.20 -16.51
N PHE A 44 -15.19 1.86 -16.48
CA PHE A 44 -15.12 1.05 -17.69
C PHE A 44 -16.24 1.36 -18.71
N PHE A 45 -17.39 1.86 -18.26
CA PHE A 45 -18.47 2.37 -19.11
C PHE A 45 -17.94 3.38 -20.15
N PHE A 46 -17.02 4.26 -19.75
CA PHE A 46 -16.47 5.27 -20.67
C PHE A 46 -15.56 4.65 -21.73
N VAL A 47 -14.88 3.55 -21.41
CA VAL A 47 -14.11 2.76 -22.38
C VAL A 47 -15.06 2.10 -23.39
N ARG A 48 -16.13 1.45 -22.93
CA ARG A 48 -17.15 0.86 -23.82
C ARG A 48 -17.72 1.91 -24.77
N LYS A 49 -18.10 3.06 -24.21
CA LYS A 49 -18.68 4.17 -24.97
C LYS A 49 -17.70 4.68 -26.04
N TYR A 50 -16.46 4.95 -25.65
CA TYR A 50 -15.42 5.37 -26.59
C TYR A 50 -15.24 4.37 -27.73
N LEU A 51 -15.12 3.07 -27.42
CA LEU A 51 -14.99 2.03 -28.44
C LEU A 51 -16.22 2.01 -29.36
N SER A 52 -17.43 2.08 -28.81
CA SER A 52 -18.67 2.08 -29.60
C SER A 52 -18.78 3.28 -30.56
N GLU A 53 -18.28 4.45 -30.15
CA GLU A 53 -18.31 5.69 -30.93
C GLU A 53 -17.17 5.77 -31.96
N CYS A 54 -16.06 5.08 -31.71
CA CYS A 54 -14.87 5.11 -32.56
C CYS A 54 -14.73 3.91 -33.51
N HIS A 55 -15.59 2.90 -33.39
CA HIS A 55 -15.60 1.77 -34.33
C HIS A 55 -15.80 2.24 -35.78
N PRO A 56 -15.04 1.68 -36.75
CA PRO A 56 -15.36 1.86 -38.16
C PRO A 56 -16.80 1.42 -38.45
N ALA A 57 -17.47 2.07 -39.41
CA ALA A 57 -18.87 1.75 -39.76
C ALA A 57 -19.08 0.28 -40.21
N SER A 58 -18.03 -0.44 -40.58
CA SER A 58 -18.05 -1.85 -40.93
C SER A 58 -17.96 -2.81 -39.74
N HIS A 59 -17.60 -2.32 -38.54
CA HIS A 59 -17.42 -3.14 -37.35
C HIS A 59 -18.78 -3.63 -36.82
N GLN A 60 -18.89 -4.93 -36.51
CA GLN A 60 -20.15 -5.53 -36.05
C GLN A 60 -20.23 -5.69 -34.52
N ASP A 61 -19.10 -5.58 -33.82
CA ASP A 61 -19.13 -5.63 -32.36
C ASP A 61 -19.70 -4.34 -31.78
N ASP A 62 -20.54 -4.51 -30.77
CA ASP A 62 -21.10 -3.44 -29.97
C ASP A 62 -20.60 -3.60 -28.52
N PRO A 63 -19.60 -2.79 -28.10
CA PRO A 63 -19.06 -2.81 -26.74
C PRO A 63 -20.08 -2.46 -25.66
N MET A 64 -21.24 -1.90 -26.02
CA MET A 64 -22.33 -1.62 -25.08
C MET A 64 -23.17 -2.86 -24.76
N LYS A 65 -23.13 -3.91 -25.59
CA LYS A 65 -23.81 -5.18 -25.29
C LYS A 65 -23.23 -5.81 -24.02
N GLY A 66 -24.11 -6.14 -23.09
CA GLY A 66 -23.76 -6.70 -21.79
C GLY A 66 -23.59 -5.67 -20.67
N TYR A 67 -23.68 -4.36 -20.95
CA TYR A 67 -23.60 -3.31 -19.92
C TYR A 67 -24.68 -3.47 -18.83
N GLU A 68 -25.95 -3.58 -19.22
CA GLU A 68 -27.07 -3.73 -18.27
C GLU A 68 -26.97 -5.02 -17.46
N ASP A 69 -26.50 -6.12 -18.07
CA ASP A 69 -26.25 -7.38 -17.37
C ASP A 69 -25.10 -7.23 -16.35
N SER A 70 -24.01 -6.55 -16.74
CA SER A 70 -22.84 -6.31 -15.89
C SER A 70 -23.23 -5.43 -14.70
N VAL A 71 -23.89 -4.29 -14.92
CA VAL A 71 -24.36 -3.39 -13.85
C VAL A 71 -25.30 -4.11 -12.89
N ALA A 72 -26.19 -4.97 -13.39
CA ALA A 72 -27.08 -5.78 -12.57
C ALA A 72 -26.38 -6.92 -11.81
N GLY A 73 -25.07 -7.13 -12.00
CA GLY A 73 -24.31 -8.23 -11.40
C GLY A 73 -24.73 -9.61 -11.91
N ARG A 74 -25.32 -9.69 -13.12
CA ARG A 74 -25.76 -10.97 -13.68
C ARG A 74 -24.57 -11.74 -14.22
N TYR A 75 -24.30 -12.88 -13.61
CA TYR A 75 -23.21 -13.74 -14.01
C TYR A 75 -23.58 -14.65 -15.18
N PHE A 76 -22.81 -14.57 -16.26
CA PHE A 76 -22.83 -15.54 -17.36
C PHE A 76 -21.42 -16.09 -17.54
N PRO A 77 -21.18 -17.41 -17.51
CA PRO A 77 -19.85 -17.91 -17.81
C PRO A 77 -19.48 -17.57 -19.27
N PRO A 78 -18.18 -17.38 -19.61
CA PRO A 78 -17.77 -16.84 -20.92
C PRO A 78 -18.37 -17.57 -22.12
N GLY A 79 -18.47 -18.91 -22.08
CA GLY A 79 -19.07 -19.71 -23.16
C GLY A 79 -20.58 -19.54 -23.34
N LYS A 80 -21.26 -18.89 -22.38
CA LYS A 80 -22.70 -18.53 -22.43
C LYS A 80 -22.91 -17.01 -22.57
N ALA A 81 -21.84 -16.21 -22.58
CA ALA A 81 -21.95 -14.75 -22.73
C ALA A 81 -22.40 -14.32 -24.13
N GLY A 82 -22.09 -15.11 -25.18
CA GLY A 82 -22.47 -14.77 -26.56
C GLY A 82 -21.67 -13.57 -27.07
N ASP A 83 -22.36 -12.58 -27.65
CA ASP A 83 -21.80 -11.34 -28.19
C ASP A 83 -21.68 -10.20 -27.15
N ARG A 84 -21.88 -10.51 -25.87
CA ARG A 84 -21.83 -9.53 -24.77
C ARG A 84 -20.40 -9.37 -24.25
N LEU A 85 -19.98 -8.13 -24.07
CA LEU A 85 -18.79 -7.78 -23.30
C LEU A 85 -19.18 -7.77 -21.82
N MET A 86 -18.74 -8.78 -21.07
CA MET A 86 -19.08 -8.94 -19.65
C MET A 86 -17.94 -8.46 -18.73
N VAL A 87 -18.31 -7.93 -17.57
CA VAL A 87 -17.40 -7.67 -16.45
C VAL A 87 -17.51 -8.79 -15.42
N TYR A 88 -16.38 -9.26 -14.90
CA TYR A 88 -16.30 -10.28 -13.86
C TYR A 88 -15.52 -9.76 -12.65
N ASP A 89 -16.12 -9.83 -11.47
CA ASP A 89 -15.38 -9.77 -10.21
C ASP A 89 -14.67 -11.10 -9.97
N LEU A 90 -13.35 -11.11 -10.13
CA LEU A 90 -12.53 -12.31 -9.96
C LEU A 90 -12.35 -12.69 -8.49
N ASN A 91 -12.78 -11.85 -7.54
CA ASN A 91 -12.71 -12.15 -6.12
C ASN A 91 -13.84 -13.06 -5.63
N LYS A 92 -15.00 -13.05 -6.30
CA LYS A 92 -16.27 -13.62 -5.82
C LYS A 92 -16.45 -15.09 -6.15
N LEU A 93 -15.89 -15.96 -5.31
CA LEU A 93 -16.07 -17.41 -5.41
C LEU A 93 -17.07 -17.99 -4.40
N ASP A 94 -17.52 -17.21 -3.43
CA ASP A 94 -18.40 -17.66 -2.35
C ASP A 94 -19.88 -17.73 -2.76
N GLU A 95 -20.33 -16.79 -3.60
CA GLU A 95 -21.67 -16.78 -4.18
C GLU A 95 -21.96 -18.12 -4.90
N ASP A 96 -20.99 -18.58 -5.70
CA ASP A 96 -21.03 -19.84 -6.43
C ASP A 96 -19.63 -20.45 -6.54
N VAL A 97 -19.37 -21.43 -5.68
CA VAL A 97 -18.10 -22.15 -5.59
C VAL A 97 -17.72 -22.87 -6.89
N SER A 98 -18.70 -23.15 -7.77
CA SER A 98 -18.44 -23.76 -9.07
C SER A 98 -17.69 -22.82 -10.02
N ARG A 99 -17.65 -21.51 -9.74
CA ARG A 99 -16.85 -20.51 -10.45
C ARG A 99 -15.35 -20.65 -10.17
N GLY A 100 -14.96 -21.31 -9.08
CA GLY A 100 -13.57 -21.54 -8.68
C GLY A 100 -13.03 -22.88 -9.17
N ARG A 101 -11.71 -22.95 -9.38
CA ARG A 101 -10.96 -24.20 -9.61
C ARG A 101 -9.64 -24.14 -8.86
N THR A 102 -9.38 -25.14 -8.03
CA THR A 102 -8.06 -25.34 -7.41
C THR A 102 -7.13 -25.98 -8.43
N VAL A 103 -5.94 -25.41 -8.60
CA VAL A 103 -4.93 -25.87 -9.55
C VAL A 103 -3.58 -26.00 -8.86
N GLU A 104 -2.80 -26.97 -9.30
CA GLU A 104 -1.45 -27.20 -8.78
C GLU A 104 -0.50 -26.06 -9.14
N VAL A 105 0.40 -25.75 -8.21
CA VAL A 105 1.55 -24.87 -8.39
C VAL A 105 2.80 -25.74 -8.53
N PRO A 106 3.39 -25.85 -9.73
CA PRO A 106 4.64 -26.56 -9.91
C PRO A 106 5.72 -26.03 -8.96
N ASP A 107 6.27 -26.92 -8.14
CA ASP A 107 7.29 -26.63 -7.12
C ASP A 107 6.89 -25.54 -6.11
N GLY A 108 5.58 -25.29 -5.89
CA GLY A 108 5.05 -24.21 -5.06
C GLY A 108 5.81 -23.89 -3.76
N ALA A 109 6.19 -22.63 -3.57
CA ALA A 109 7.06 -22.20 -2.47
C ALA A 109 6.26 -21.85 -1.21
N ASN A 110 5.23 -21.02 -1.35
CA ASN A 110 4.26 -20.71 -0.31
C ASN A 110 3.02 -21.61 -0.43
N TYR A 111 2.58 -21.92 -1.66
CA TYR A 111 1.38 -22.70 -1.92
C TYR A 111 1.66 -23.85 -2.88
N LYS A 112 1.24 -25.06 -2.54
CA LYS A 112 1.27 -26.21 -3.47
C LYS A 112 0.12 -26.21 -4.47
N GLU A 113 -0.96 -25.53 -4.13
CA GLU A 113 -2.14 -25.38 -4.97
C GLU A 113 -2.85 -24.05 -4.67
N ILE A 114 -3.49 -23.47 -5.68
CA ILE A 114 -4.17 -22.18 -5.58
C ILE A 114 -5.57 -22.31 -6.20
N THR A 115 -6.56 -21.75 -5.51
CA THR A 115 -7.94 -21.66 -5.99
C THR A 115 -8.10 -20.37 -6.80
N LEU A 116 -8.39 -20.51 -8.09
CA LEU A 116 -8.50 -19.41 -9.05
C LEU A 116 -9.89 -19.38 -9.69
N HIS A 117 -10.30 -18.20 -10.17
CA HIS A 117 -11.55 -18.06 -10.91
C HIS A 117 -11.45 -18.73 -12.30
N LYS A 118 -12.44 -19.54 -12.69
CA LYS A 118 -12.46 -20.31 -13.95
C LYS A 118 -12.48 -19.44 -15.22
N VAL A 119 -12.85 -18.16 -15.13
CA VAL A 119 -12.66 -17.22 -16.25
C VAL A 119 -11.18 -17.05 -16.63
N VAL A 120 -10.28 -17.24 -15.67
CA VAL A 120 -8.83 -17.19 -15.91
C VAL A 120 -8.32 -18.57 -16.33
N VAL A 121 -8.55 -19.59 -15.51
CA VAL A 121 -7.92 -20.91 -15.70
C VAL A 121 -8.74 -21.88 -16.57
N GLY A 122 -9.95 -21.54 -16.98
CA GLY A 122 -10.84 -22.44 -17.71
C GLY A 122 -11.49 -23.52 -16.85
N GLY A 123 -12.41 -24.26 -17.46
CA GLY A 123 -13.08 -25.41 -16.87
C GLY A 123 -12.14 -26.60 -16.64
N ASP A 124 -12.59 -27.59 -15.87
CA ASP A 124 -11.84 -28.84 -15.71
C ASP A 124 -11.82 -29.60 -17.04
N GLN A 125 -10.66 -30.12 -17.43
CA GLN A 125 -10.48 -30.87 -18.68
C GLN A 125 -11.33 -32.14 -18.73
N ASN A 126 -11.67 -32.70 -17.57
CA ASN A 126 -12.52 -33.89 -17.45
C ASN A 126 -14.02 -33.55 -17.39
N ASP A 127 -14.39 -32.27 -17.39
CA ASP A 127 -15.77 -31.79 -17.37
C ASP A 127 -16.11 -31.09 -18.69
N SER A 128 -16.75 -31.82 -19.60
CA SER A 128 -17.15 -31.30 -20.91
C SER A 128 -18.10 -30.10 -20.85
N GLU A 129 -18.98 -30.04 -19.86
CA GLU A 129 -19.87 -28.89 -19.68
C GLU A 129 -19.10 -27.71 -19.08
N GLY A 130 -18.20 -27.99 -18.14
CA GLY A 130 -17.23 -27.05 -17.59
C GLY A 130 -16.40 -26.36 -18.67
N LEU A 131 -15.81 -27.13 -19.60
CA LEU A 131 -15.06 -26.59 -20.74
C LEU A 131 -15.92 -25.75 -21.68
N LYS A 132 -17.17 -26.18 -21.93
CA LYS A 132 -18.10 -25.39 -22.75
C LYS A 132 -18.45 -24.06 -22.11
N ASN A 133 -18.65 -24.04 -20.79
CA ASN A 133 -18.97 -22.82 -20.05
C ASN A 133 -17.73 -21.93 -19.87
N TYR A 134 -16.56 -22.53 -19.67
CA TYR A 134 -15.28 -21.88 -19.40
C TYR A 134 -14.21 -22.38 -20.38
N PRO A 135 -14.21 -21.88 -21.63
CA PRO A 135 -13.32 -22.36 -22.70
C PRO A 135 -11.84 -21.97 -22.52
N GLY A 136 -11.47 -21.34 -21.40
CA GLY A 136 -10.17 -20.70 -21.19
C GLY A 136 -10.16 -19.25 -21.68
N CYS A 137 -9.01 -18.59 -21.53
CA CYS A 137 -8.83 -17.22 -21.98
C CYS A 137 -7.43 -16.98 -22.55
N VAL A 138 -7.31 -15.89 -23.30
CA VAL A 138 -6.04 -15.15 -23.44
C VAL A 138 -6.08 -14.07 -22.36
N LEU A 139 -5.12 -14.11 -21.44
CA LEU A 139 -5.06 -13.16 -20.34
C LEU A 139 -4.24 -11.94 -20.78
N ILE A 140 -4.91 -10.80 -20.94
CA ILE A 140 -4.26 -9.51 -21.17
C ILE A 140 -4.18 -8.77 -19.83
N ASN A 141 -2.97 -8.75 -19.25
CA ASN A 141 -2.68 -8.05 -18.01
C ASN A 141 -2.40 -6.57 -18.30
N VAL A 142 -3.18 -5.66 -17.72
CA VAL A 142 -3.11 -4.21 -18.00
C VAL A 142 -2.76 -3.40 -16.75
N PRO A 143 -1.55 -3.58 -16.16
CA PRO A 143 -1.17 -2.85 -14.96
C PRO A 143 -0.93 -1.36 -15.22
N LYS A 144 -1.25 -0.53 -14.22
CA LYS A 144 -0.76 0.85 -14.13
C LYS A 144 0.59 0.87 -13.42
N LEU A 145 1.63 1.39 -14.09
CA LEU A 145 2.97 1.48 -13.52
C LEU A 145 3.04 2.53 -12.41
N LYS A 146 3.39 2.09 -11.21
CA LYS A 146 3.44 2.93 -9.99
C LYS A 146 4.41 2.37 -8.96
N ILE A 147 4.93 3.24 -8.09
CA ILE A 147 5.73 2.83 -6.93
C ILE A 147 4.84 2.25 -5.82
N HIS A 148 5.22 1.10 -5.28
CA HIS A 148 4.39 0.33 -4.35
C HIS A 148 4.79 0.54 -2.88
N ALA A 149 3.86 0.29 -1.95
CA ALA A 149 4.02 0.60 -0.52
C ALA A 149 4.57 -0.57 0.32
N GLN A 150 4.78 -1.71 -0.31
CA GLN A 150 5.28 -2.96 0.31
C GLN A 150 6.17 -3.75 -0.65
N ASP A 151 6.49 -3.15 -1.81
CA ASP A 151 7.18 -3.79 -2.92
C ASP A 151 7.78 -2.69 -3.81
N LEU A 152 8.66 -3.01 -4.75
CA LEU A 152 9.34 -1.99 -5.53
C LEU A 152 8.38 -1.21 -6.46
N ILE A 153 7.70 -1.95 -7.35
CA ILE A 153 6.73 -1.38 -8.29
C ILE A 153 5.47 -2.23 -8.34
N THR A 154 4.32 -1.61 -8.61
CA THR A 154 3.17 -2.33 -9.16
C THR A 154 3.27 -2.28 -10.67
N ASN A 155 3.55 -3.43 -11.27
CA ASN A 155 3.46 -3.64 -12.70
C ASN A 155 2.98 -5.06 -13.02
N ALA A 156 3.53 -5.76 -14.00
CA ALA A 156 2.96 -6.99 -14.50
C ALA A 156 2.99 -8.13 -13.48
N VAL A 157 4.14 -8.34 -12.82
CA VAL A 157 4.31 -9.42 -11.83
C VAL A 157 3.44 -9.14 -10.62
N LYS A 158 3.49 -7.93 -10.06
CA LYS A 158 2.70 -7.56 -8.88
C LYS A 158 1.19 -7.61 -9.11
N ASN A 159 0.72 -7.10 -10.26
CA ASN A 159 -0.70 -7.02 -10.57
C ASN A 159 -1.34 -8.41 -10.64
N LEU A 160 -0.66 -9.39 -11.27
CA LEU A 160 -1.12 -10.78 -11.26
C LEU A 160 -0.84 -11.46 -9.92
N GLY A 161 0.36 -11.24 -9.40
CA GLY A 161 0.96 -11.88 -8.25
C GLY A 161 0.22 -11.66 -6.93
N ILE A 162 -0.59 -10.61 -6.84
CA ILE A 162 -1.54 -10.41 -5.73
C ILE A 162 -2.98 -10.39 -6.24
N GLY A 163 -3.24 -9.84 -7.43
CA GLY A 163 -4.59 -9.70 -7.98
C GLY A 163 -5.32 -11.03 -8.14
N LEU A 164 -4.66 -12.08 -8.61
CA LEU A 164 -5.35 -13.32 -8.98
C LEU A 164 -5.80 -14.20 -7.80
N TYR A 165 -5.34 -13.94 -6.58
CA TYR A 165 -5.88 -14.58 -5.37
C TYR A 165 -7.26 -14.01 -5.04
N PRO A 166 -8.36 -14.78 -5.10
CA PRO A 166 -9.69 -14.21 -4.85
C PRO A 166 -9.88 -13.85 -3.36
N THR A 167 -10.38 -12.65 -3.04
CA THR A 167 -10.63 -12.28 -1.64
C THR A 167 -11.75 -13.10 -0.99
N GLN A 168 -12.75 -13.53 -1.75
CA GLN A 168 -13.83 -14.39 -1.28
C GLN A 168 -13.63 -15.86 -1.73
N ALA A 169 -12.40 -16.37 -1.60
CA ALA A 169 -12.11 -17.79 -1.79
C ALA A 169 -12.48 -18.61 -0.53
N PRO A 170 -13.46 -19.53 -0.58
CA PRO A 170 -13.86 -20.31 0.58
C PRO A 170 -12.79 -21.32 1.01
N CYS A 171 -12.71 -21.62 2.31
CA CYS A 171 -11.93 -22.75 2.82
C CYS A 171 -12.59 -24.09 2.46
N GLU A 172 -11.80 -25.13 2.19
CA GLU A 172 -12.32 -26.47 1.90
C GLU A 172 -13.09 -27.06 3.10
N GLY A 173 -14.19 -27.76 2.80
CA GLY A 173 -14.95 -28.53 3.80
C GLY A 173 -15.76 -27.70 4.80
N LYS A 174 -15.94 -26.40 4.55
CA LYS A 174 -16.76 -25.52 5.40
C LYS A 174 -18.02 -25.04 4.70
N ASP A 175 -19.09 -24.90 5.47
CA ASP A 175 -20.38 -24.41 4.98
C ASP A 175 -20.26 -22.99 4.42
N LYS A 176 -21.06 -22.68 3.39
CA LYS A 176 -21.21 -21.32 2.87
C LYS A 176 -21.52 -20.37 4.04
N GLY A 177 -20.70 -19.34 4.22
CA GLY A 177 -20.96 -18.26 5.19
C GLY A 177 -20.29 -18.38 6.55
N ASP A 178 -19.30 -19.28 6.74
CA ASP A 178 -18.48 -19.31 7.97
C ASP A 178 -17.58 -18.07 8.15
N GLY A 179 -17.48 -17.25 7.10
CA GLY A 179 -16.73 -16.00 7.07
C GLY A 179 -15.22 -16.18 6.89
N LYS A 180 -14.65 -17.40 6.89
CA LYS A 180 -13.20 -17.59 6.75
C LYS A 180 -12.80 -17.71 5.27
N TRP A 181 -11.82 -16.90 4.87
CA TRP A 181 -11.32 -16.86 3.49
C TRP A 181 -9.92 -17.47 3.40
N LYS A 182 -9.61 -18.15 2.30
CA LYS A 182 -8.32 -18.81 2.08
C LYS A 182 -7.15 -17.82 1.98
N TYR A 183 -7.42 -16.61 1.46
CA TYR A 183 -6.38 -15.63 1.10
C TYR A 183 -6.57 -14.25 1.71
N ALA A 184 -7.69 -14.01 2.39
CA ALA A 184 -8.09 -12.68 2.82
C ALA A 184 -8.59 -12.64 4.26
N CYS A 185 -8.55 -11.44 4.84
CA CYS A 185 -9.11 -11.13 6.14
C CYS A 185 -10.02 -9.89 6.04
N PRO A 186 -10.92 -9.65 7.03
CA PRO A 186 -11.16 -10.49 8.21
C PRO A 186 -11.95 -11.75 7.88
N THR A 187 -12.09 -12.64 8.86
CA THR A 187 -12.93 -13.84 8.83
C THR A 187 -14.44 -13.50 8.90
N ARG A 188 -14.92 -12.50 8.15
CA ARG A 188 -16.31 -11.98 8.15
C ARG A 188 -16.76 -11.43 6.78
N LEU A 189 -17.96 -10.82 6.74
CA LEU A 189 -18.78 -10.48 5.56
C LEU A 189 -18.12 -9.62 4.47
N VAL A 190 -17.13 -8.80 4.78
CA VAL A 190 -16.50 -7.89 3.81
C VAL A 190 -14.98 -8.02 3.91
N PRO A 191 -14.35 -9.04 3.28
CA PRO A 191 -12.89 -9.11 3.18
C PRO A 191 -12.37 -8.03 2.24
N PHE A 192 -11.39 -7.22 2.69
CA PHE A 192 -10.81 -6.18 1.83
C PHE A 192 -9.28 -6.06 1.88
N TYR A 193 -8.59 -6.90 2.66
CA TYR A 193 -7.16 -7.17 2.47
C TYR A 193 -6.90 -8.65 2.24
N LYS A 194 -5.95 -8.94 1.35
CA LYS A 194 -5.44 -10.30 1.12
C LYS A 194 -4.44 -10.73 2.19
N GLY A 195 -4.72 -10.41 3.46
CA GLY A 195 -3.74 -10.48 4.54
C GLY A 195 -3.36 -11.89 5.02
N GLU A 196 -4.02 -12.94 4.51
CA GLU A 196 -3.58 -14.33 4.75
C GLU A 196 -2.48 -14.77 3.76
N LEU A 197 -2.19 -13.95 2.73
CA LEU A 197 -1.03 -14.17 1.89
C LEU A 197 0.26 -13.76 2.63
N PRO A 198 1.36 -14.52 2.50
CA PRO A 198 2.67 -14.04 2.95
C PRO A 198 3.10 -12.79 2.17
N HIS A 199 3.08 -11.64 2.87
CA HIS A 199 3.55 -10.34 2.36
C HIS A 199 4.99 -10.02 2.75
N MET A 200 5.61 -10.87 3.55
CA MET A 200 7.00 -10.81 4.01
C MET A 200 7.44 -12.23 4.38
N PRO A 201 8.75 -12.54 4.44
CA PRO A 201 9.19 -13.89 4.77
C PRO A 201 8.70 -14.37 6.13
N TRP A 202 8.73 -13.53 7.16
CA TRP A 202 8.26 -13.90 8.49
C TRP A 202 6.78 -13.59 8.69
N ILE A 203 5.95 -14.63 8.78
CA ILE A 203 4.54 -14.49 9.19
C ILE A 203 4.41 -14.83 10.68
N VAL A 204 3.40 -14.26 11.35
CA VAL A 204 3.13 -14.53 12.77
C VAL A 204 1.87 -15.36 12.95
N LYS A 205 1.85 -16.19 13.98
CA LYS A 205 0.61 -16.80 14.46
C LYS A 205 -0.27 -15.72 15.09
N MET A 206 -1.49 -15.59 14.61
CA MET A 206 -2.49 -14.66 15.16
C MET A 206 -3.46 -15.38 16.11
N ASP A 207 -3.90 -14.67 17.13
CA ASP A 207 -5.06 -15.03 17.93
C ASP A 207 -6.34 -14.48 17.26
N ASP A 208 -7.24 -15.38 16.86
CA ASP A 208 -8.48 -15.03 16.16
C ASP A 208 -9.45 -14.22 17.05
N ASP A 209 -9.37 -14.32 18.39
CA ASP A 209 -10.28 -13.62 19.31
C ASP A 209 -9.82 -12.17 19.56
N THR A 210 -8.52 -11.97 19.74
CA THR A 210 -7.94 -10.66 20.06
C THR A 210 -7.44 -9.89 18.83
N ASN A 211 -7.26 -10.56 17.69
CA ASN A 211 -6.55 -10.04 16.51
C ASN A 211 -5.12 -9.58 16.79
N LEU A 212 -4.48 -10.12 17.84
CA LEU A 212 -3.09 -9.83 18.20
C LEU A 212 -2.17 -11.02 17.89
N PRO A 213 -0.87 -10.77 17.64
CA PRO A 213 0.12 -11.84 17.50
C PRO A 213 0.28 -12.67 18.77
N VAL A 214 0.40 -13.98 18.64
CA VAL A 214 0.64 -14.89 19.75
C VAL A 214 2.12 -14.87 20.12
N LYS A 215 2.40 -14.81 21.43
CA LYS A 215 3.74 -14.93 21.99
C LYS A 215 3.94 -16.28 22.68
N ASP A 216 5.17 -16.78 22.66
CA ASP A 216 5.58 -17.99 23.38
C ASP A 216 5.82 -17.73 24.89
N GLU A 217 6.24 -18.75 25.62
CA GLU A 217 6.54 -18.66 27.06
C GLU A 217 7.69 -17.70 27.41
N LYS A 218 8.53 -17.34 26.43
CA LYS A 218 9.64 -16.38 26.58
C LYS A 218 9.20 -14.95 26.26
N GLY A 219 7.98 -14.75 25.78
CA GLY A 219 7.48 -13.46 25.35
C GLY A 219 7.91 -13.07 23.93
N GLU A 220 8.36 -14.03 23.11
CA GLU A 220 8.72 -13.82 21.70
C GLU A 220 7.55 -14.21 20.79
N TYR A 221 7.42 -13.55 19.63
CA TYR A 221 6.36 -13.89 18.68
C TYR A 221 6.56 -15.27 18.07
N ILE A 222 5.48 -16.05 17.96
CA ILE A 222 5.50 -17.32 17.26
C ILE A 222 5.47 -17.03 15.76
N THR A 223 6.62 -17.14 15.10
CA THR A 223 6.76 -16.84 13.67
C THR A 223 7.10 -18.05 12.82
N THR A 224 6.82 -17.95 11.52
CA THR A 224 7.17 -18.96 10.51
C THR A 224 7.80 -18.26 9.32
N LYS A 225 8.97 -18.74 8.87
CA LYS A 225 9.62 -18.23 7.66
C LYS A 225 9.01 -18.89 6.42
N THR A 226 8.64 -18.07 5.46
CA THR A 226 8.03 -18.42 4.17
C THR A 226 8.92 -17.86 3.04
N ALA A 227 8.55 -18.10 1.78
CA ALA A 227 9.19 -17.44 0.64
C ALA A 227 8.69 -15.98 0.44
N GLY A 228 7.89 -15.46 1.37
CA GLY A 228 7.46 -14.07 1.42
C GLY A 228 6.71 -13.60 0.18
N MET A 229 6.83 -12.30 -0.07
CA MET A 229 6.16 -11.63 -1.18
C MET A 229 6.60 -12.18 -2.56
N PRO A 230 7.89 -12.45 -2.84
CA PRO A 230 8.31 -13.06 -4.11
C PRO A 230 7.71 -14.44 -4.34
N GLY A 231 7.68 -15.29 -3.30
CA GLY A 231 7.04 -16.60 -3.35
C GLY A 231 5.55 -16.52 -3.70
N THR A 232 4.82 -15.63 -3.03
CA THR A 232 3.38 -15.41 -3.25
C THR A 232 3.09 -14.99 -4.68
N GLN A 233 3.88 -14.06 -5.22
CA GLN A 233 3.69 -13.58 -6.60
C GLN A 233 4.05 -14.64 -7.64
N ALA A 234 5.18 -15.33 -7.45
CA ALA A 234 5.62 -16.37 -8.37
C ALA A 234 4.64 -17.54 -8.40
N ASP A 235 4.16 -18.02 -7.25
CA ASP A 235 3.32 -19.21 -7.16
C ASP A 235 2.00 -19.06 -7.95
N VAL A 236 1.32 -17.91 -7.88
CA VAL A 236 0.07 -17.72 -8.63
C VAL A 236 0.28 -17.56 -10.13
N ILE A 237 1.39 -16.93 -10.55
CA ILE A 237 1.71 -16.83 -11.97
C ILE A 237 2.09 -18.21 -12.51
N ARG A 238 2.85 -19.01 -11.75
CA ARG A 238 3.16 -20.40 -12.09
C ARG A 238 1.92 -21.28 -12.14
N ALA A 239 0.95 -21.10 -11.24
CA ALA A 239 -0.34 -21.78 -11.29
C ALA A 239 -1.06 -21.51 -12.62
N VAL A 240 -1.14 -20.25 -13.05
CA VAL A 240 -1.77 -19.85 -14.32
C VAL A 240 -1.02 -20.40 -15.53
N GLN A 241 0.31 -20.29 -15.54
CA GLN A 241 1.15 -20.85 -16.61
C GLN A 241 1.00 -22.37 -16.74
N ASN A 242 0.88 -23.08 -15.62
CA ASN A 242 0.67 -24.53 -15.59
C ASN A 242 -0.67 -24.95 -16.21
N GLN A 243 -1.63 -24.02 -16.32
CA GLN A 243 -2.90 -24.25 -17.03
C GLN A 243 -2.82 -23.91 -18.52
N ASN A 244 -1.63 -23.59 -19.05
CA ASN A 244 -1.40 -23.19 -20.45
C ASN A 244 -2.18 -21.94 -20.87
N VAL A 245 -2.42 -21.02 -19.94
CA VAL A 245 -3.04 -19.72 -20.25
C VAL A 245 -2.01 -18.86 -20.96
N PHE A 246 -2.31 -18.44 -22.19
CA PHE A 246 -1.47 -17.48 -22.92
C PHE A 246 -1.63 -16.09 -22.32
N MET A 247 -0.51 -15.45 -21.95
CA MET A 247 -0.49 -14.16 -21.29
C MET A 247 0.20 -13.09 -22.14
N VAL A 248 -0.40 -11.90 -22.18
CA VAL A 248 0.20 -10.69 -22.71
C VAL A 248 0.15 -9.63 -21.61
N HIS A 249 1.23 -8.89 -21.42
CA HIS A 249 1.31 -7.84 -20.42
C HIS A 249 1.46 -6.50 -21.11
N VAL A 250 0.61 -5.53 -20.76
CA VAL A 250 0.57 -4.18 -21.33
C VAL A 250 0.62 -3.17 -20.18
N SER A 251 1.81 -2.65 -19.91
CA SER A 251 2.04 -1.67 -18.84
C SER A 251 1.66 -0.27 -19.31
N ASP A 252 0.72 0.36 -18.61
CA ASP A 252 0.43 1.78 -18.73
C ASP A 252 1.46 2.59 -17.92
N GLY A 253 2.45 3.14 -18.63
CA GLY A 253 3.45 4.09 -18.13
C GLY A 253 3.24 5.51 -18.69
N ILE A 254 2.02 5.87 -19.09
CA ILE A 254 1.73 7.20 -19.66
C ILE A 254 1.86 8.25 -18.56
N ASP A 255 1.11 8.04 -17.47
CA ASP A 255 1.08 8.87 -16.26
C ASP A 255 1.56 8.03 -15.07
N MET A 256 2.87 7.87 -14.92
CA MET A 256 3.45 7.07 -13.84
C MET A 256 3.22 7.72 -12.48
N ILE A 257 2.93 6.93 -11.45
CA ILE A 257 2.73 7.43 -10.08
C ILE A 257 4.05 7.28 -9.31
N ASN A 258 4.64 8.41 -8.91
CA ASN A 258 6.04 8.45 -8.50
C ASN A 258 6.35 8.12 -7.05
N ILE A 259 5.51 8.55 -6.11
CA ILE A 259 5.82 8.46 -4.67
C ILE A 259 4.99 7.37 -4.00
N CYS A 260 3.67 7.54 -3.97
CA CYS A 260 2.80 6.65 -3.23
C CYS A 260 1.57 6.30 -4.06
N HIS A 261 1.20 5.02 -4.11
CA HIS A 261 -0.07 4.66 -4.75
C HIS A 261 -1.27 4.78 -3.81
N ASN A 262 -1.05 5.05 -2.51
CA ASN A 262 -2.12 5.29 -1.56
C ASN A 262 -2.67 6.73 -1.74
N PRO A 263 -3.94 6.98 -1.39
CA PRO A 263 -4.56 8.30 -1.50
C PRO A 263 -4.11 9.24 -0.37
N ASP A 264 -2.80 9.40 -0.18
CA ASP A 264 -2.20 10.24 0.87
C ASP A 264 -1.88 11.67 0.40
N GLY A 265 -2.16 11.98 -0.87
CA GLY A 265 -1.95 13.28 -1.48
C GLY A 265 -0.49 13.62 -1.80
N ARG A 266 0.47 12.71 -1.55
CA ARG A 266 1.89 12.95 -1.82
C ARG A 266 2.30 12.65 -3.25
N ALA A 267 1.58 11.76 -3.91
CA ALA A 267 1.94 11.30 -5.24
C ALA A 267 1.40 12.20 -6.35
N VAL A 268 2.19 12.32 -7.41
CA VAL A 268 1.83 13.05 -8.61
C VAL A 268 1.89 12.12 -9.82
N ARG A 269 1.08 12.44 -10.83
CA ARG A 269 1.14 11.79 -12.14
C ARG A 269 2.31 12.40 -12.92
N ILE A 270 3.27 11.57 -13.30
CA ILE A 270 4.42 11.95 -14.10
C ILE A 270 4.18 11.50 -15.54
N PRO A 271 4.11 12.43 -16.50
CA PRO A 271 3.76 12.12 -17.88
C PRO A 271 4.99 11.58 -18.64
N GLU A 272 5.49 10.40 -18.26
CA GLU A 272 6.61 9.75 -18.95
C GLU A 272 6.21 9.29 -20.37
N GLY A 273 4.92 9.06 -20.62
CA GLY A 273 4.36 8.91 -21.97
C GLY A 273 4.57 7.55 -22.61
N TYR A 274 4.82 6.49 -21.83
CA TYR A 274 5.14 5.17 -22.36
C TYR A 274 3.99 4.17 -22.26
N VAL A 275 3.91 3.29 -23.26
CA VAL A 275 3.13 2.04 -23.18
C VAL A 275 4.08 0.91 -23.55
N TRP A 276 4.28 -0.02 -22.62
CA TRP A 276 5.15 -1.16 -22.82
C TRP A 276 4.33 -2.43 -22.96
N SER A 277 4.76 -3.35 -23.83
CA SER A 277 4.13 -4.66 -23.92
C SER A 277 5.15 -5.78 -24.00
N SER A 278 4.81 -6.92 -23.43
CA SER A 278 5.67 -8.11 -23.40
C SER A 278 4.85 -9.36 -23.20
N LEU A 279 5.34 -10.49 -23.70
CA LEU A 279 4.86 -11.83 -23.34
C LEU A 279 5.49 -12.34 -22.03
N ASP A 280 6.54 -11.67 -21.57
CA ASP A 280 7.29 -12.00 -20.36
C ASP A 280 7.15 -10.86 -19.34
N CYS A 281 6.47 -11.16 -18.22
CA CYS A 281 6.24 -10.19 -17.15
C CYS A 281 7.51 -9.80 -16.38
N VAL A 282 8.50 -10.68 -16.28
CA VAL A 282 9.76 -10.40 -15.57
C VAL A 282 10.60 -9.43 -16.38
N ALA A 283 10.72 -9.67 -17.69
CA ALA A 283 11.41 -8.76 -18.61
C ALA A 283 10.78 -7.35 -18.61
N LEU A 284 9.45 -7.28 -18.64
CA LEU A 284 8.71 -6.03 -18.63
C LEU A 284 8.93 -5.26 -17.33
N ASP A 285 8.80 -5.91 -16.18
CA ASP A 285 8.96 -5.25 -14.88
C ASP A 285 10.41 -4.81 -14.66
N LEU A 286 11.39 -5.61 -15.07
CA LEU A 286 12.79 -5.22 -14.98
C LEU A 286 13.12 -4.02 -15.87
N LEU A 287 12.61 -3.96 -17.10
CA LEU A 287 12.73 -2.78 -17.97
C LEU A 287 12.16 -1.53 -17.27
N CYS A 288 10.94 -1.64 -16.74
CA CYS A 288 10.27 -0.53 -16.07
C CYS A 288 11.04 -0.07 -14.81
N ALA A 289 11.53 -0.99 -14.00
CA ALA A 289 12.31 -0.65 -12.81
C ALA A 289 13.65 0.01 -13.18
N ARG A 290 14.37 -0.54 -14.16
CA ARG A 290 15.61 0.07 -14.68
C ARG A 290 15.41 1.48 -15.21
N TYR A 291 14.26 1.77 -15.83
CA TYR A 291 13.91 3.12 -16.24
C TYR A 291 13.63 4.04 -15.03
N CYS A 292 12.85 3.58 -14.04
CA CYS A 292 12.51 4.37 -12.85
C CYS A 292 13.73 4.75 -12.00
N PHE A 293 14.70 3.83 -11.88
CA PHE A 293 15.85 3.97 -10.97
C PHE A 293 17.15 4.28 -11.71
N LYS A 294 17.04 5.09 -12.77
CA LYS A 294 18.17 5.55 -13.56
C LYS A 294 18.10 7.05 -13.81
N THR A 295 19.06 7.75 -13.23
CA THR A 295 19.28 9.18 -13.51
C THR A 295 20.73 9.50 -13.89
N VAL A 296 21.58 8.48 -13.96
CA VAL A 296 23.00 8.60 -14.35
C VAL A 296 23.18 8.04 -15.77
N PRO A 297 23.86 8.77 -16.68
CA PRO A 297 24.14 8.30 -18.03
C PRO A 297 24.88 6.95 -18.04
N MET A 298 24.57 6.07 -19.00
CA MET A 298 25.14 4.71 -19.09
C MET A 298 26.67 4.70 -18.99
N HIS A 299 27.35 5.59 -19.71
CA HIS A 299 28.82 5.62 -19.75
C HIS A 299 29.44 5.88 -18.36
N GLU A 300 28.85 6.78 -17.59
CA GLU A 300 29.29 7.13 -16.24
C GLU A 300 28.90 6.03 -15.25
N ALA A 301 27.68 5.51 -15.38
CA ALA A 301 27.15 4.50 -14.48
C ALA A 301 27.90 3.16 -14.59
N LEU A 302 28.34 2.77 -15.79
CA LEU A 302 29.19 1.59 -16.00
C LEU A 302 30.55 1.75 -15.31
N LYS A 303 31.17 2.93 -15.44
CA LYS A 303 32.43 3.25 -14.74
C LYS A 303 32.24 3.16 -13.22
N LEU A 304 31.18 3.78 -12.69
CA LEU A 304 30.88 3.76 -11.26
C LEU A 304 30.59 2.35 -10.74
N LYS A 305 29.89 1.53 -11.53
CA LYS A 305 29.65 0.11 -11.20
C LYS A 305 30.97 -0.64 -11.02
N GLU A 306 31.92 -0.47 -11.93
CA GLU A 306 33.25 -1.10 -11.84
C GLU A 306 34.03 -0.58 -10.63
N GLU A 307 34.05 0.74 -10.41
CA GLU A 307 34.79 1.38 -9.31
C GLU A 307 34.26 0.98 -7.91
N ASN A 308 32.94 0.81 -7.77
CA ASN A 308 32.30 0.52 -6.50
C ASN A 308 31.93 -0.96 -6.31
N GLY A 309 32.11 -1.80 -7.34
CA GLY A 309 31.71 -3.21 -7.30
C GLY A 309 30.20 -3.42 -7.20
N TRP A 310 29.40 -2.50 -7.74
CA TRP A 310 27.93 -2.60 -7.66
C TRP A 310 27.38 -3.76 -8.52
N PRO A 311 26.29 -4.41 -8.09
CA PRO A 311 25.69 -5.50 -8.86
C PRO A 311 25.09 -5.00 -10.18
N THR A 312 24.78 -3.71 -10.29
CA THR A 312 24.22 -3.10 -11.49
C THR A 312 24.62 -1.62 -11.64
N GLU A 313 24.58 -1.13 -12.87
CA GLU A 313 24.82 0.26 -13.25
C GLU A 313 23.54 1.11 -13.25
N PHE A 314 22.36 0.53 -13.01
CA PHE A 314 21.11 1.30 -12.93
C PHE A 314 21.00 1.95 -11.55
N VAL A 315 21.49 3.19 -11.46
CA VAL A 315 21.55 3.99 -10.23
C VAL A 315 20.89 5.35 -10.43
N HIS A 316 20.39 5.90 -9.32
CA HIS A 316 19.82 7.24 -9.29
C HIS A 316 20.43 8.15 -8.23
N HIS A 317 20.30 9.45 -8.44
CA HIS A 317 20.65 10.46 -7.45
C HIS A 317 19.67 10.40 -6.28
N VAL A 318 20.22 10.32 -5.07
CA VAL A 318 19.47 10.33 -3.81
C VAL A 318 20.05 11.36 -2.85
N PRO A 319 19.22 11.96 -1.98
CA PRO A 319 19.70 12.81 -0.92
C PRO A 319 20.44 11.98 0.14
N VAL A 320 21.61 12.43 0.57
CA VAL A 320 22.44 11.77 1.60
C VAL A 320 22.67 12.77 2.71
N ALA A 321 22.55 12.30 3.96
CA ALA A 321 22.78 13.13 5.13
C ALA A 321 24.27 13.18 5.49
N LYS A 322 24.75 14.37 5.84
CA LYS A 322 26.16 14.62 6.20
C LYS A 322 26.28 15.62 7.32
N ILE A 323 27.21 15.38 8.23
CA ILE A 323 27.51 16.29 9.34
C ILE A 323 28.15 17.57 8.83
N ASN A 324 27.61 18.72 9.25
CA ASN A 324 28.18 20.04 9.06
C ASN A 324 28.08 20.85 10.36
N GLY A 325 29.18 20.87 11.12
CA GLY A 325 29.21 21.45 12.46
C GLY A 325 28.26 20.70 13.40
N THR A 326 27.29 21.41 13.96
CA THR A 326 26.23 20.86 14.82
C THR A 326 24.99 20.39 14.04
N ASN A 327 24.95 20.62 12.72
CA ASN A 327 23.81 20.28 11.88
C ASN A 327 24.09 19.01 11.08
N ILE A 328 23.01 18.40 10.60
CA ILE A 328 23.04 17.38 9.55
C ILE A 328 22.46 18.02 8.29
N THR A 329 23.22 18.07 7.21
CA THR A 329 22.85 18.69 5.93
C THR A 329 22.68 17.65 4.84
N THR A 330 21.90 17.98 3.80
CA THR A 330 21.71 17.15 2.62
C THR A 330 22.79 17.41 1.58
N GLU A 331 23.42 16.35 1.10
CA GLU A 331 24.21 16.35 -0.13
C GLU A 331 23.62 15.37 -1.15
N GLU A 332 24.09 15.44 -2.39
CA GLU A 332 23.72 14.48 -3.42
C GLU A 332 24.61 13.24 -3.33
N GLY A 333 24.01 12.06 -3.41
CA GLY A 333 24.71 10.79 -3.54
C GLY A 333 24.02 9.87 -4.53
N LEU A 334 24.53 8.64 -4.65
CA LEU A 334 23.97 7.60 -5.52
C LEU A 334 23.57 6.38 -4.69
N ASP A 335 22.43 5.78 -5.06
CA ASP A 335 21.89 4.53 -4.55
C ASP A 335 21.07 3.83 -5.65
N SER A 336 20.62 2.61 -5.39
CA SER A 336 19.62 1.93 -6.21
C SER A 336 18.90 0.85 -5.41
N PRO A 337 17.55 0.79 -5.45
CA PRO A 337 16.83 -0.36 -4.90
C PRO A 337 17.19 -1.67 -5.61
N LEU A 338 17.67 -1.61 -6.86
CA LEU A 338 18.05 -2.79 -7.63
C LEU A 338 19.29 -3.50 -7.10
N PHE A 339 20.02 -2.89 -6.15
CA PHE A 339 21.10 -3.57 -5.44
C PHE A 339 20.62 -4.68 -4.51
N ARG A 340 19.36 -4.58 -4.09
CA ARG A 340 18.79 -5.30 -2.94
C ARG A 340 17.37 -5.81 -3.20
N TYR A 341 16.98 -5.89 -4.47
CA TYR A 341 15.66 -6.33 -4.90
C TYR A 341 15.75 -7.65 -5.66
N ASN A 342 15.30 -8.73 -5.02
CA ASN A 342 15.51 -10.11 -5.49
C ASN A 342 14.34 -10.70 -6.31
N LEU A 343 13.20 -10.00 -6.45
CA LEU A 343 12.03 -10.58 -7.13
C LEU A 343 12.34 -11.11 -8.53
N TYR A 344 13.13 -10.39 -9.33
CA TYR A 344 13.36 -10.75 -10.73
C TYR A 344 14.21 -12.01 -10.89
N SER A 345 15.32 -12.11 -10.14
CA SER A 345 16.14 -13.32 -10.07
C SER A 345 15.34 -14.50 -9.49
N TYR A 346 14.56 -14.24 -8.44
CA TYR A 346 13.69 -15.25 -7.85
C TYR A 346 12.65 -15.77 -8.85
N ALA A 347 11.92 -14.88 -9.54
CA ALA A 347 10.90 -15.24 -10.52
C ALA A 347 11.49 -15.99 -11.73
N GLU A 348 12.66 -15.58 -12.23
CA GLU A 348 13.37 -16.29 -13.29
C GLU A 348 13.78 -17.71 -12.85
N ALA A 349 14.35 -17.87 -11.66
CA ALA A 349 14.70 -19.17 -11.10
C ALA A 349 13.48 -20.09 -10.89
N ARG A 350 12.31 -19.51 -10.66
CA ARG A 350 11.02 -20.21 -10.55
C ARG A 350 10.38 -20.53 -11.91
N GLY A 351 10.97 -20.10 -13.02
CA GLY A 351 10.46 -20.31 -14.37
C GLY A 351 9.24 -19.44 -14.71
N VAL A 352 9.05 -18.31 -14.02
CA VAL A 352 7.95 -17.35 -14.29
C VAL A 352 8.22 -16.57 -15.58
N GLY A 353 9.46 -16.20 -15.82
CA GLY A 353 9.89 -15.40 -16.98
C GLY A 353 11.41 -15.29 -17.01
N GLN A 354 11.94 -14.32 -17.75
CA GLN A 354 13.37 -14.10 -17.94
C GLN A 354 13.73 -12.63 -17.77
N GLN A 355 14.94 -12.37 -17.29
CA GLN A 355 15.45 -11.00 -17.14
C GLN A 355 16.01 -10.44 -18.44
N LYS A 356 16.33 -11.29 -19.43
CA LYS A 356 16.86 -10.88 -20.72
C LYS A 356 15.74 -10.28 -21.57
N TYR A 357 15.98 -9.09 -22.11
CA TYR A 357 15.06 -8.44 -23.03
C TYR A 357 15.81 -7.57 -24.04
N TYR A 358 15.09 -7.19 -25.09
CA TYR A 358 15.43 -6.08 -25.96
C TYR A 358 14.17 -5.29 -26.26
N VAL A 359 14.29 -3.97 -26.40
CA VAL A 359 13.18 -3.09 -26.74
C VAL A 359 13.12 -2.93 -28.26
N VAL A 360 11.91 -3.00 -28.80
CA VAL A 360 11.57 -2.56 -30.15
C VAL A 360 10.30 -1.74 -30.04
N GLY A 361 10.32 -0.52 -30.56
CA GLY A 361 9.15 0.34 -30.56
C GLY A 361 9.36 1.57 -31.41
N TRP A 362 8.47 2.54 -31.23
CA TRP A 362 8.46 3.79 -31.99
C TRP A 362 8.17 4.96 -31.05
N ASP A 363 9.03 5.98 -31.11
CA ASP A 363 8.78 7.27 -30.47
C ASP A 363 7.98 8.12 -31.46
N ALA A 364 6.70 8.32 -31.16
CA ALA A 364 5.81 9.09 -32.02
C ALA A 364 6.09 10.61 -31.99
N LEU A 365 6.81 11.11 -30.99
CA LEU A 365 7.14 12.53 -30.89
C LEU A 365 8.34 12.90 -31.75
N THR A 366 9.34 12.02 -31.82
CA THR A 366 10.54 12.26 -32.63
C THR A 366 10.60 11.45 -33.92
N GLU A 367 9.60 10.60 -34.18
CA GLU A 367 9.54 9.73 -35.35
C GLU A 367 10.80 8.85 -35.49
N THR A 368 11.26 8.28 -34.38
CA THR A 368 12.45 7.43 -34.33
C THR A 368 12.19 6.07 -33.69
N PRO A 369 12.94 5.02 -34.07
CA PRO A 369 12.84 3.72 -33.41
C PRO A 369 13.27 3.79 -31.94
N LEU A 370 12.44 3.23 -31.04
CA LEU A 370 12.83 2.92 -29.66
C LEU A 370 13.57 1.58 -29.65
N VAL A 371 14.68 1.55 -28.91
CA VAL A 371 15.58 0.40 -28.81
C VAL A 371 16.12 0.27 -27.39
N SER A 372 16.82 -0.82 -27.12
CA SER A 372 17.62 -0.95 -25.90
C SER A 372 19.06 -1.38 -26.22
N LEU A 373 20.01 -0.86 -25.46
CA LEU A 373 21.41 -1.29 -25.49
C LEU A 373 21.80 -1.78 -24.10
N GLU A 374 22.16 -3.06 -23.97
CA GLU A 374 22.52 -3.67 -22.67
C GLU A 374 21.45 -3.48 -21.57
N GLY A 375 20.19 -3.38 -21.98
CA GLY A 375 19.05 -3.12 -21.08
C GLY A 375 18.73 -1.64 -20.85
N HIS A 376 19.58 -0.70 -21.27
CA HIS A 376 19.31 0.74 -21.22
C HIS A 376 18.33 1.11 -22.32
N LEU A 377 17.25 1.81 -21.97
CA LEU A 377 16.28 2.31 -22.93
C LEU A 377 16.86 3.49 -23.71
N GLY A 378 16.61 3.53 -25.01
CA GLY A 378 16.97 4.67 -25.83
C GLY A 378 16.22 4.70 -27.15
N ARG A 379 16.64 5.62 -28.02
CA ARG A 379 16.16 5.74 -29.40
C ARG A 379 17.33 5.84 -30.37
N ILE A 380 17.06 5.58 -31.64
CA ILE A 380 18.05 5.79 -32.71
C ILE A 380 17.82 7.14 -33.38
N GLU A 381 18.79 8.03 -33.25
CA GLU A 381 18.78 9.37 -33.86
C GLU A 381 20.11 9.58 -34.60
N ASP A 382 20.05 9.95 -35.88
CA ASP A 382 21.22 10.09 -36.77
C ASP A 382 22.17 8.87 -36.76
N GLY A 383 21.60 7.67 -36.69
CA GLY A 383 22.35 6.41 -36.64
C GLY A 383 23.08 6.16 -35.31
N LYS A 384 22.77 6.91 -34.25
CA LYS A 384 23.36 6.80 -32.92
C LYS A 384 22.30 6.46 -31.88
N PHE A 385 22.70 5.70 -30.87
CA PHE A 385 21.89 5.46 -29.68
C PHE A 385 21.84 6.72 -28.82
N GLN A 386 20.64 7.24 -28.60
CA GLN A 386 20.34 8.31 -27.65
C GLN A 386 19.62 7.70 -26.46
N GLU A 387 20.27 7.74 -25.32
CA GLU A 387 19.75 7.18 -24.09
C GLU A 387 18.55 7.98 -23.56
N LEU A 388 17.52 7.29 -23.08
CA LEU A 388 16.35 7.87 -22.45
C LEU A 388 16.41 7.63 -20.95
N MET A 389 16.28 8.70 -20.17
CA MET A 389 16.34 8.67 -18.71
C MET A 389 15.25 9.54 -18.12
N THR A 390 14.74 9.14 -16.97
CA THR A 390 13.86 9.99 -16.17
C THR A 390 14.67 11.05 -15.41
N LYS A 391 14.01 12.15 -15.06
CA LYS A 391 14.51 13.15 -14.09
C LYS A 391 13.76 13.08 -12.76
N THR A 392 12.82 12.15 -12.66
CA THR A 392 11.93 12.00 -11.51
C THR A 392 12.57 11.09 -10.48
N MET A 393 12.52 11.49 -9.21
CA MET A 393 12.87 10.62 -8.09
C MET A 393 11.64 9.77 -7.72
N TYR A 394 11.77 8.46 -7.91
CA TYR A 394 10.77 7.45 -7.58
C TYR A 394 11.12 6.77 -6.25
N TYR A 395 10.19 6.73 -5.29
CA TYR A 395 10.35 6.06 -3.98
C TYR A 395 9.02 6.05 -3.22
N ASN A 396 8.79 5.09 -2.33
CA ASN A 396 7.65 5.11 -1.40
C ASN A 396 8.06 5.50 0.02
N PRO A 397 7.37 6.45 0.69
CA PRO A 397 7.57 6.76 2.11
C PRO A 397 7.58 5.53 3.04
N SER A 398 6.78 4.52 2.71
CA SER A 398 6.61 3.29 3.49
C SER A 398 7.67 2.22 3.17
N CYS A 399 8.44 2.41 2.09
CA CYS A 399 9.55 1.55 1.67
C CYS A 399 10.88 2.29 1.56
N MET A 400 11.02 3.49 2.12
CA MET A 400 12.22 4.32 1.96
C MET A 400 13.52 3.63 2.37
N LEU A 401 13.48 2.73 3.35
CA LEU A 401 14.64 1.94 3.76
C LEU A 401 15.19 1.06 2.64
N TRP A 402 14.33 0.61 1.73
CA TRP A 402 14.70 -0.20 0.58
C TRP A 402 14.72 0.59 -0.72
N ASP A 403 13.94 1.65 -0.89
CA ASP A 403 14.02 2.50 -2.09
C ASP A 403 15.29 3.36 -2.10
N MET A 404 15.62 3.96 -0.95
CA MET A 404 16.71 4.92 -0.79
C MET A 404 17.47 4.65 0.52
N GLN A 405 17.92 3.41 0.71
CA GLN A 405 18.61 2.95 1.91
C GLN A 405 19.73 3.89 2.36
N LYS A 406 20.54 4.37 1.41
CA LYS A 406 21.65 5.27 1.71
C LYS A 406 21.18 6.58 2.35
N THR A 407 20.01 7.10 1.95
CA THR A 407 19.40 8.30 2.52
C THR A 407 19.11 8.11 4.01
N LEU A 408 18.46 7.00 4.38
CA LEU A 408 18.06 6.75 5.77
C LEU A 408 19.25 6.37 6.65
N LEU A 409 20.12 5.47 6.17
CA LEU A 409 21.25 5.00 6.97
C LEU A 409 22.33 6.06 7.16
N SER A 410 22.55 6.96 6.18
CA SER A 410 23.44 8.10 6.38
C SER A 410 22.90 9.10 7.41
N TYR A 411 21.58 9.26 7.49
CA TYR A 411 20.96 10.10 8.52
C TYR A 411 21.13 9.50 9.91
N ALA A 412 20.88 8.19 10.05
CA ALA A 412 21.10 7.47 11.31
C ALA A 412 22.57 7.54 11.75
N ASP A 413 23.52 7.29 10.85
CA ASP A 413 24.97 7.38 11.11
C ASP A 413 25.41 8.81 11.50
N ALA A 414 24.94 9.83 10.77
CA ALA A 414 25.24 11.22 11.08
C ALA A 414 24.70 11.63 12.45
N HIS A 415 23.49 11.17 12.79
CA HIS A 415 22.87 11.42 14.08
C HIS A 415 23.61 10.72 15.22
N ASP A 416 23.97 9.45 15.06
CA ASP A 416 24.74 8.68 16.04
C ASP A 416 26.09 9.36 16.35
N LYS A 417 26.80 9.84 15.33
CA LYS A 417 28.06 10.56 15.49
C LYS A 417 27.92 11.91 16.21
N LEU A 418 26.80 12.61 16.06
CA LEU A 418 26.57 13.90 16.70
C LEU A 418 26.05 13.78 18.13
N THR A 419 25.27 12.74 18.43
CA THR A 419 24.50 12.64 19.69
C THR A 419 24.92 11.48 20.59
N GLY A 420 25.68 10.52 20.07
CA GLY A 420 26.02 9.28 20.76
C GLY A 420 24.89 8.25 20.81
N SER A 421 23.84 8.40 19.98
CA SER A 421 22.80 7.39 19.81
C SER A 421 23.31 6.13 19.09
N SER A 422 22.43 5.14 18.92
CA SER A 422 22.71 3.86 18.25
C SER A 422 21.70 3.52 17.16
N LEU A 423 21.13 4.52 16.49
CA LEU A 423 20.07 4.36 15.50
C LEU A 423 20.50 3.49 14.32
N LEU A 424 21.72 3.67 13.81
CA LEU A 424 22.22 2.83 12.72
C LEU A 424 22.26 1.37 13.14
N LYS A 425 22.69 1.11 14.38
CA LYS A 425 22.69 -0.23 14.95
C LYS A 425 21.28 -0.79 15.08
N GLU A 426 20.32 0.03 15.52
CA GLU A 426 18.90 -0.38 15.64
C GLU A 426 18.30 -0.75 14.28
N PHE A 427 18.60 0.00 13.21
CA PHE A 427 18.20 -0.39 11.85
C PHE A 427 18.80 -1.73 11.43
N MET A 428 20.11 -1.92 11.64
CA MET A 428 20.79 -3.15 11.25
C MET A 428 20.31 -4.36 12.06
N ASP A 429 20.21 -4.24 13.39
CA ASP A 429 19.72 -5.31 14.25
C ASP A 429 18.27 -5.70 13.92
N GLY A 430 17.44 -4.71 13.53
CA GLY A 430 16.02 -4.91 13.25
C GLY A 430 15.74 -5.53 11.89
N PHE A 431 16.55 -5.20 10.88
CA PHE A 431 16.28 -5.57 9.48
C PHE A 431 17.36 -6.45 8.84
N ASP A 432 18.65 -6.15 8.96
CA ASP A 432 19.74 -6.88 8.28
C ASP A 432 19.88 -8.32 8.84
N GLU A 433 19.13 -9.25 8.26
CA GLU A 433 19.11 -10.64 8.70
C GLU A 433 20.38 -11.38 8.30
N SER A 434 20.98 -10.99 7.18
CA SER A 434 22.18 -11.59 6.59
C SER A 434 23.48 -11.12 7.28
N ASN A 435 23.46 -9.95 7.91
CA ASN A 435 24.60 -9.25 8.51
C ASN A 435 25.69 -8.88 7.48
N ASP A 436 25.30 -8.60 6.23
CA ASP A 436 26.23 -8.16 5.19
C ASP A 436 26.30 -6.62 5.05
N GLY A 437 25.49 -5.89 5.83
CA GLY A 437 25.41 -4.44 5.84
C GLY A 437 24.49 -3.85 4.77
N ILE A 438 23.76 -4.68 4.02
CA ILE A 438 22.74 -4.30 3.05
C ILE A 438 21.40 -4.87 3.51
N ILE A 439 20.41 -4.01 3.69
CA ILE A 439 19.06 -4.46 4.05
C ILE A 439 18.28 -4.80 2.78
N ASP A 440 18.04 -6.08 2.53
CA ASP A 440 17.31 -6.57 1.36
C ASP A 440 15.80 -6.29 1.41
N TYR A 441 15.15 -6.25 0.25
CA TYR A 441 13.68 -6.08 0.19
C TYR A 441 12.90 -7.18 0.90
N ASP A 442 13.48 -8.37 1.00
CA ASP A 442 12.91 -9.52 1.74
C ASP A 442 13.23 -9.46 3.25
N GLU A 443 14.03 -8.49 3.68
CA GLU A 443 14.40 -8.26 5.08
C GLU A 443 13.51 -7.18 5.70
N ASN A 444 12.31 -7.58 6.14
CA ASN A 444 11.29 -6.68 6.70
C ASN A 444 11.16 -6.79 8.24
N GLY A 445 12.15 -7.39 8.89
CA GLY A 445 12.12 -7.71 10.30
C GLY A 445 11.39 -9.01 10.62
N ARG A 446 11.68 -9.57 11.80
CA ARG A 446 11.26 -10.94 12.19
C ARG A 446 9.95 -11.00 12.97
N LYS A 447 9.36 -9.84 13.30
CA LYS A 447 8.13 -9.73 14.09
C LYS A 447 6.84 -9.80 13.26
N GLY A 448 6.97 -9.99 11.95
CA GLY A 448 5.86 -10.26 11.04
C GLY A 448 4.78 -9.18 10.94
N LEU A 449 5.21 -7.90 10.93
CA LEU A 449 4.37 -6.70 10.96
C LEU A 449 3.12 -6.80 10.09
N TRP A 450 3.25 -7.15 8.80
CA TRP A 450 2.12 -7.08 7.88
C TRP A 450 1.05 -8.13 8.16
N THR A 451 1.40 -9.27 8.79
CA THR A 451 0.39 -10.26 9.21
C THR A 451 -0.54 -9.66 10.27
N ALA A 452 0.05 -9.05 11.31
CA ALA A 452 -0.69 -8.38 12.37
C ALA A 452 -1.41 -7.13 11.85
N GLY A 453 -0.70 -6.33 11.04
CA GLY A 453 -1.17 -5.08 10.48
C GLY A 453 -2.41 -5.25 9.63
N PHE A 454 -2.44 -6.24 8.72
CA PHE A 454 -3.64 -6.49 7.92
C PHE A 454 -4.83 -6.94 8.77
N ARG A 455 -4.64 -7.73 9.83
CA ARG A 455 -5.73 -8.12 10.74
C ARG A 455 -6.30 -6.90 11.47
N LEU A 456 -5.45 -6.03 11.99
CA LEU A 456 -5.86 -4.80 12.70
C LEU A 456 -6.50 -3.77 11.77
N LEU A 457 -5.92 -3.52 10.59
CA LEU A 457 -6.49 -2.63 9.58
C LEU A 457 -7.83 -3.14 9.04
N ASN A 458 -7.98 -4.47 8.89
CA ASN A 458 -9.27 -5.06 8.58
C ASN A 458 -10.31 -4.82 9.69
N ARG A 459 -9.93 -5.03 10.95
CA ARG A 459 -10.83 -4.77 12.09
C ARG A 459 -11.25 -3.30 12.14
N SER A 460 -10.33 -2.37 11.87
CA SER A 460 -10.64 -0.95 11.70
C SER A 460 -11.71 -0.72 10.62
N GLY A 461 -11.54 -1.29 9.42
CA GLY A 461 -12.53 -1.11 8.36
C GLY A 461 -13.86 -1.81 8.66
N GLU A 462 -13.88 -2.93 9.38
CA GLU A 462 -15.12 -3.54 9.86
C GLU A 462 -15.88 -2.60 10.79
N ILE A 463 -15.20 -1.99 11.78
CA ILE A 463 -15.77 -0.97 12.67
C ILE A 463 -16.38 0.16 11.83
N THR A 464 -15.61 0.67 10.87
CA THR A 464 -15.99 1.75 9.94
C THR A 464 -17.29 1.47 9.18
N LEU A 465 -17.55 0.20 8.83
CA LEU A 465 -18.71 -0.19 8.01
C LEU A 465 -19.92 -0.63 8.83
N THR A 466 -19.72 -1.18 10.03
CA THR A 466 -20.77 -1.94 10.74
C THR A 466 -21.22 -1.31 12.05
N GLU A 467 -20.43 -0.42 12.64
CA GLU A 467 -20.71 0.17 13.95
C GLU A 467 -21.30 1.59 13.82
N GLU A 468 -22.17 1.98 14.77
CA GLU A 468 -22.65 3.35 14.89
C GLU A 468 -21.47 4.29 15.19
N TYR A 469 -21.37 5.43 14.49
CA TYR A 469 -20.17 6.28 14.50
C TYR A 469 -18.86 5.56 14.12
N GLY A 470 -18.98 4.43 13.41
CA GLY A 470 -17.86 3.59 13.01
C GLY A 470 -16.76 4.31 12.25
N GLN A 471 -17.06 5.34 11.45
CA GLN A 471 -16.04 6.10 10.70
C GLN A 471 -15.06 6.81 11.64
N LEU A 472 -15.55 7.31 12.77
CA LEU A 472 -14.72 7.95 13.79
C LEU A 472 -13.94 6.91 14.59
N ARG A 473 -14.63 5.86 15.07
CA ARG A 473 -14.02 4.81 15.89
C ARG A 473 -13.02 3.96 15.13
N GLY A 474 -13.31 3.61 13.88
CA GLY A 474 -12.42 2.84 13.01
C GLY A 474 -11.13 3.60 12.68
N THR A 475 -11.24 4.90 12.40
CA THR A 475 -10.08 5.78 12.23
C THR A 475 -9.23 5.83 13.51
N PHE A 476 -9.86 6.07 14.67
CA PHE A 476 -9.18 6.06 15.97
C PHE A 476 -8.44 4.75 16.22
N TYR A 477 -9.12 3.61 16.03
CA TYR A 477 -8.57 2.27 16.19
C TYR A 477 -7.37 2.01 15.27
N SER A 478 -7.43 2.43 14.00
CA SER A 478 -6.30 2.26 13.08
C SER A 478 -5.03 3.01 13.53
N ILE A 479 -5.20 4.22 14.06
CA ILE A 479 -4.08 5.04 14.53
C ILE A 479 -3.55 4.46 15.85
N ALA A 480 -4.42 4.16 16.80
CA ALA A 480 -4.04 3.70 18.12
C ALA A 480 -3.48 2.27 18.11
N ASP A 481 -4.25 1.29 17.63
CA ASP A 481 -3.95 -0.13 17.82
C ASP A 481 -2.99 -0.71 16.77
N PHE A 482 -2.90 -0.11 15.58
CA PHE A 482 -1.88 -0.47 14.59
C PHE A 482 -0.72 0.54 14.54
N GLY A 483 -1.02 1.83 14.46
CA GLY A 483 -0.01 2.86 14.21
C GLY A 483 0.88 3.20 15.42
N LEU A 484 0.35 3.15 16.64
CA LEU A 484 1.03 3.69 17.82
C LEU A 484 1.34 2.66 18.91
N LYS A 485 0.31 2.05 19.52
CA LYS A 485 0.48 1.11 20.65
C LYS A 485 1.52 0.00 20.40
N PRO A 486 1.58 -0.67 19.23
CA PRO A 486 2.55 -1.74 19.00
C PRO A 486 3.91 -1.24 18.51
N SER A 487 4.18 0.08 18.54
CA SER A 487 5.54 0.60 18.27
C SER A 487 6.47 0.44 19.48
N ARG A 488 5.91 0.26 20.69
CA ARG A 488 6.68 0.13 21.94
C ARG A 488 5.98 -0.78 22.95
N LYS A 489 6.77 -1.62 23.63
CA LYS A 489 6.28 -2.58 24.65
C LYS A 489 5.59 -1.92 25.83
N ASP A 490 5.96 -0.68 26.18
CA ASP A 490 5.42 0.04 27.34
C ASP A 490 4.12 0.82 27.05
N TRP A 491 3.60 0.75 25.82
CA TRP A 491 2.40 1.48 25.40
C TRP A 491 1.14 0.62 25.29
N ASN A 492 1.23 -0.65 25.66
CA ASN A 492 0.08 -1.55 25.71
C ASN A 492 0.28 -2.59 26.82
N PRO A 493 -0.79 -3.05 27.48
CA PRO A 493 -0.68 -3.90 28.66
C PRO A 493 -0.14 -5.31 28.34
N GLN A 494 -0.27 -5.76 27.10
CA GLN A 494 0.24 -7.05 26.66
C GLN A 494 1.73 -7.03 26.29
N GLY A 495 2.37 -5.86 26.20
CA GLY A 495 3.77 -5.73 25.83
C GLY A 495 4.07 -6.14 24.38
N HIS A 496 3.22 -5.74 23.44
CA HIS A 496 3.43 -5.88 22.00
C HIS A 496 4.25 -4.72 21.43
N ASP A 497 5.03 -5.01 20.39
CA ASP A 497 6.04 -4.15 19.78
C ASP A 497 6.35 -4.54 18.31
N PHE A 498 5.44 -5.24 17.63
CA PHE A 498 5.66 -5.74 16.27
C PHE A 498 5.77 -4.63 15.20
N MET A 499 5.47 -3.37 15.56
CA MET A 499 5.59 -2.17 14.71
C MET A 499 6.86 -1.35 15.03
N GLN A 500 7.67 -1.79 15.99
CA GLN A 500 8.85 -1.03 16.45
C GLN A 500 9.83 -0.74 15.31
N GLU A 501 10.29 -1.76 14.58
CA GLU A 501 11.28 -1.62 13.51
C GLU A 501 10.75 -0.72 12.40
N TYR A 502 9.48 -0.87 12.04
CA TYR A 502 8.87 -0.05 11.00
C TYR A 502 8.62 1.39 11.44
N SER A 503 8.48 1.63 12.75
CA SER A 503 8.46 2.98 13.31
C SER A 503 9.78 3.72 13.07
N LEU A 504 10.92 3.00 13.05
CA LEU A 504 12.21 3.60 12.67
C LEU A 504 12.15 4.15 11.24
N VAL A 505 11.62 3.36 10.29
CA VAL A 505 11.44 3.79 8.90
C VAL A 505 10.54 5.02 8.83
N MET A 506 9.40 5.01 9.52
CA MET A 506 8.47 6.14 9.52
C MET A 506 9.07 7.42 10.12
N ILE A 507 9.84 7.31 11.21
CA ILE A 507 10.51 8.46 11.83
C ILE A 507 11.60 9.03 10.91
N ALA A 508 12.39 8.17 10.27
CA ALA A 508 13.43 8.62 9.33
C ALA A 508 12.82 9.25 8.06
N THR A 509 11.72 8.70 7.55
CA THR A 509 10.92 9.31 6.48
C THR A 509 10.38 10.68 6.90
N GLN A 510 9.86 10.82 8.13
CA GLN A 510 9.43 12.11 8.66
C GLN A 510 10.59 13.11 8.76
N ALA A 511 11.78 12.67 9.17
CA ALA A 511 12.98 13.50 9.19
C ALA A 511 13.39 13.98 7.77
N PHE A 512 13.23 13.11 6.77
CA PHE A 512 13.44 13.48 5.36
C PHE A 512 12.42 14.50 4.86
N ASP A 513 11.14 14.33 5.18
CA ASP A 513 10.11 15.31 4.81
C ASP A 513 10.40 16.67 5.46
N MET A 514 10.85 16.66 6.72
CA MET A 514 11.26 17.87 7.42
C MET A 514 12.48 18.53 6.80
N SER A 515 13.49 17.77 6.38
CA SER A 515 14.70 18.34 5.78
C SER A 515 14.40 19.06 4.45
N ARG A 516 13.38 18.59 3.72
CA ARG A 516 12.90 19.20 2.48
C ARG A 516 11.95 20.37 2.67
N SER A 517 11.49 20.63 3.90
CA SER A 517 10.59 21.74 4.17
C SER A 517 11.25 23.07 3.80
N GLY A 518 10.49 23.96 3.14
CA GLY A 518 10.89 25.35 2.95
C GLY A 518 10.87 26.16 4.25
N GLU A 519 10.11 25.66 5.23
CA GLU A 519 10.11 26.11 6.61
C GLU A 519 11.19 25.39 7.41
N GLY A 520 11.55 25.92 8.57
CA GLY A 520 12.58 25.34 9.42
C GLY A 520 12.80 26.18 10.68
N GLY A 521 13.66 25.68 11.56
CA GLY A 521 13.98 26.37 12.80
C GLY A 521 15.02 25.64 13.62
N GLU A 522 15.22 26.12 14.84
CA GLU A 522 16.06 25.46 15.82
C GLU A 522 15.42 24.15 16.27
N ASP A 523 16.25 23.14 16.49
CA ASP A 523 15.84 21.87 17.09
C ASP A 523 15.73 22.04 18.61
N PRO A 524 14.54 21.85 19.21
CA PRO A 524 14.34 22.06 20.64
C PRO A 524 14.91 20.93 21.51
N PHE A 525 15.26 19.79 20.91
CA PHE A 525 15.81 18.62 21.62
C PHE A 525 17.33 18.54 21.52
N ASN A 526 17.94 19.19 20.52
CA ASN A 526 19.39 19.20 20.35
C ASN A 526 19.94 20.64 20.15
N PRO A 527 20.47 21.28 21.21
CA PRO A 527 20.93 22.67 21.15
C PRO A 527 21.96 22.94 20.05
N GLY A 528 21.68 23.95 19.22
CA GLY A 528 22.55 24.36 18.11
C GLY A 528 22.35 23.58 16.81
N MET A 529 21.49 22.56 16.81
CA MET A 529 21.01 21.90 15.60
C MET A 529 19.81 22.67 15.03
N ASN A 530 19.69 22.70 13.71
CA ASN A 530 18.58 23.29 12.96
C ASN A 530 18.04 22.26 11.98
N TRP A 531 16.82 22.49 11.52
CA TRP A 531 16.15 21.66 10.52
C TRP A 531 15.46 22.50 9.45
N GLY A 532 15.10 21.85 8.34
CA GLY A 532 14.50 22.47 7.16
C GLY A 532 15.55 23.04 6.20
N LYS A 533 15.12 23.40 4.99
CA LYS A 533 15.98 23.98 3.93
C LYS A 533 17.25 23.14 3.65
N GLY A 534 17.10 21.83 3.62
CA GLY A 534 18.16 20.85 3.43
C GLY A 534 18.85 20.38 4.72
N MET A 535 18.50 20.92 5.89
CA MET A 535 18.99 20.45 7.19
C MET A 535 18.04 19.43 7.81
N TRP A 536 18.58 18.32 8.29
CA TRP A 536 17.83 17.25 8.92
C TRP A 536 17.68 17.51 10.43
N PRO A 537 16.52 17.18 11.01
CA PRO A 537 16.27 17.34 12.44
C PRO A 537 17.01 16.29 13.28
N SER A 538 17.04 16.48 14.60
CA SER A 538 17.34 15.38 15.53
C SER A 538 16.26 14.29 15.44
N TRP A 539 16.62 13.08 15.84
CA TRP A 539 15.70 11.95 15.89
C TRP A 539 14.54 12.22 16.86
N GLN A 540 14.81 12.91 17.97
CA GLN A 540 13.83 13.28 18.97
C GLN A 540 12.79 14.24 18.40
N LEU A 541 13.20 15.25 17.63
CA LEU A 541 12.26 16.16 16.98
C LEU A 541 11.42 15.43 15.92
N ALA A 542 12.03 14.60 15.09
CA ALA A 542 11.31 13.81 14.09
C ALA A 542 10.28 12.87 14.74
N THR A 543 10.66 12.21 15.84
CA THR A 543 9.78 11.35 16.64
C THR A 543 8.63 12.14 17.25
N TYR A 544 8.92 13.28 17.85
CA TYR A 544 7.91 14.16 18.44
C TYR A 544 6.87 14.57 17.38
N ILE A 545 7.33 15.04 16.21
CA ILE A 545 6.45 15.47 15.11
C ILE A 545 5.61 14.31 14.57
N GLN A 546 6.20 13.13 14.39
CA GLN A 546 5.48 11.94 13.93
C GLN A 546 4.33 11.56 14.90
N LEU A 547 4.60 11.62 16.21
CA LEU A 547 3.63 11.26 17.25
C LEU A 547 2.54 12.33 17.39
N THR A 548 2.88 13.61 17.44
CA THR A 548 1.88 14.69 17.51
C THR A 548 1.05 14.80 16.23
N ASN A 549 1.60 14.47 15.06
CA ASN A 549 0.81 14.32 13.82
C ASN A 549 -0.23 13.20 13.96
N SER A 550 0.07 12.12 14.68
CA SER A 550 -0.90 11.03 14.90
C SER A 550 -1.94 11.38 15.98
N ILE A 551 -1.50 12.02 17.07
CA ILE A 551 -2.35 12.37 18.22
C ILE A 551 -3.28 13.54 17.87
N TYR A 552 -2.76 14.59 17.22
CA TYR A 552 -3.45 15.86 16.99
C TYR A 552 -3.58 16.24 15.52
N GLY A 553 -2.81 15.61 14.62
CA GLY A 553 -2.82 15.98 13.21
C GLY A 553 -2.08 17.28 12.89
N SER A 554 -1.39 17.87 13.87
CA SER A 554 -0.74 19.17 13.77
C SER A 554 0.24 19.43 14.92
N GLN A 555 1.13 20.40 14.71
CA GLN A 555 2.06 20.94 15.70
C GLN A 555 1.54 22.23 16.38
N SER A 556 0.30 22.64 16.07
CA SER A 556 -0.32 23.87 16.56
C SER A 556 -1.77 23.59 16.99
N PRO A 557 -2.21 24.11 18.16
CA PRO A 557 -3.59 23.99 18.63
C PRO A 557 -4.63 24.51 17.63
N GLU A 558 -4.27 25.53 16.85
CA GLU A 558 -5.16 26.18 15.89
C GLU A 558 -5.43 25.32 14.65
N ALA A 559 -4.62 24.28 14.42
CA ALA A 559 -4.65 23.45 13.22
C ALA A 559 -4.86 21.95 13.52
N ILE A 560 -5.30 21.61 14.74
CA ILE A 560 -5.67 20.23 15.08
C ILE A 560 -6.73 19.73 14.08
N ASN A 561 -6.46 18.58 13.46
CA ASN A 561 -7.31 18.05 12.39
C ASN A 561 -8.24 16.93 12.88
N PHE A 562 -9.30 16.69 12.11
CA PHE A 562 -10.34 15.71 12.43
C PHE A 562 -9.92 14.24 12.26
N GLN A 563 -8.81 13.97 11.58
CA GLN A 563 -8.31 12.63 11.26
C GLN A 563 -7.18 12.19 12.21
N SER A 564 -7.18 12.72 13.43
CA SER A 564 -6.24 12.41 14.50
C SER A 564 -6.95 11.72 15.68
N LEU A 565 -6.20 11.15 16.64
CA LEU A 565 -6.82 10.56 17.84
C LEU A 565 -7.69 11.57 18.59
N TYR A 566 -7.17 12.79 18.80
CA TYR A 566 -7.92 13.85 19.45
C TYR A 566 -9.11 14.31 18.61
N GLY A 567 -8.91 14.52 17.31
CA GLY A 567 -9.96 14.99 16.41
C GLY A 567 -11.14 14.03 16.29
N THR A 568 -10.88 12.72 16.24
CA THR A 568 -11.91 11.68 16.19
C THR A 568 -12.65 11.55 17.53
N ALA A 569 -11.94 11.55 18.65
CA ALA A 569 -12.55 11.53 19.99
C ALA A 569 -13.40 12.78 20.26
N PHE A 570 -12.90 13.98 19.91
CA PHE A 570 -13.64 15.23 20.01
C PHE A 570 -14.95 15.19 19.23
N GLN A 571 -14.89 14.79 17.95
CA GLN A 571 -16.08 14.71 17.11
C GLN A 571 -17.10 13.74 17.69
N TYR A 572 -16.66 12.59 18.17
CA TYR A 572 -17.55 11.61 18.76
C TYR A 572 -18.23 12.14 20.02
N ALA A 573 -17.46 12.73 20.94
CA ALA A 573 -17.99 13.30 22.17
C ALA A 573 -19.02 14.42 21.90
N ASP A 574 -18.71 15.34 20.98
CA ASP A 574 -19.63 16.43 20.65
C ASP A 574 -20.93 15.91 20.00
N LYS A 575 -20.81 15.00 19.03
CA LYS A 575 -21.97 14.48 18.29
C LYS A 575 -22.91 13.64 19.14
N THR A 576 -22.36 12.79 20.01
CA THR A 576 -23.17 11.84 20.79
C THR A 576 -23.66 12.41 22.12
N ARG A 577 -22.92 13.35 22.73
CA ARG A 577 -23.18 13.80 24.11
C ARG A 577 -23.47 15.28 24.24
N ASN A 578 -23.22 16.07 23.20
CA ASN A 578 -23.44 17.52 23.18
C ASN A 578 -24.32 17.98 22.00
N GLY A 579 -25.02 17.04 21.35
CA GLY A 579 -25.94 17.32 20.24
C GLY A 579 -25.28 17.94 19.01
N GLY A 580 -23.96 17.79 18.86
CA GLY A 580 -23.20 18.39 17.77
C GLY A 580 -23.06 19.91 17.87
N ALA A 581 -23.08 20.50 19.07
CA ALA A 581 -23.09 21.96 19.23
C ALA A 581 -21.85 22.65 18.63
N TYR A 582 -20.68 21.98 18.66
CA TYR A 582 -19.47 22.51 18.01
C TYR A 582 -19.34 22.06 16.56
N THR A 583 -19.58 20.78 16.28
CA THR A 583 -19.49 20.16 14.94
C THR A 583 -20.57 20.64 13.99
N GLY A 584 -21.67 21.18 14.50
CA GLY A 584 -22.82 21.68 13.75
C GLY A 584 -23.74 20.58 13.21
N SER A 585 -23.43 19.32 13.46
CA SER A 585 -24.21 18.17 13.01
C SER A 585 -23.91 16.95 13.87
N VAL A 586 -24.93 16.12 14.12
CA VAL A 586 -24.76 14.79 14.74
C VAL A 586 -24.31 13.72 13.74
N ASP A 587 -24.33 14.02 12.43
CA ASP A 587 -23.82 13.11 11.39
C ASP A 587 -22.30 12.97 11.51
N GLN A 588 -21.80 11.74 11.60
CA GLN A 588 -20.38 11.42 11.71
C GLN A 588 -19.53 11.93 10.53
N MET A 589 -20.12 12.05 9.34
CA MET A 589 -19.42 12.48 8.12
C MET A 589 -19.39 13.99 7.93
N VAL A 590 -20.10 14.75 8.77
CA VAL A 590 -20.27 16.19 8.61
C VAL A 590 -19.82 16.92 9.86
N SER A 591 -18.73 17.68 9.74
CA SER A 591 -18.23 18.56 10.81
C SER A 591 -17.86 19.91 10.24
N HIS A 592 -18.24 20.99 10.92
CA HIS A 592 -17.81 22.34 10.55
C HIS A 592 -16.27 22.45 10.70
N PRO A 593 -15.51 22.97 9.72
CA PRO A 593 -14.04 22.97 9.78
C PRO A 593 -13.45 23.61 11.04
N ASP A 594 -14.03 24.71 11.51
CA ASP A 594 -13.57 25.42 12.72
C ASP A 594 -14.01 24.83 14.07
N SER A 595 -14.66 23.65 14.11
CA SER A 595 -15.28 23.15 15.35
C SER A 595 -14.31 22.94 16.50
N ILE A 596 -13.13 22.36 16.25
CA ILE A 596 -12.12 22.19 17.30
C ILE A 596 -11.63 23.54 17.78
N LYS A 597 -11.35 24.48 16.88
CA LYS A 597 -10.92 25.84 17.24
C LYS A 597 -11.95 26.55 18.11
N LYS A 598 -13.24 26.48 17.74
CA LYS A 598 -14.35 27.04 18.53
C LYS A 598 -14.44 26.41 19.91
N TYR A 599 -14.25 25.08 19.98
CA TYR A 599 -14.24 24.35 21.24
C TYR A 599 -13.08 24.79 22.15
N LEU A 600 -11.86 24.82 21.63
CA LEU A 600 -10.66 25.25 22.37
C LEU A 600 -10.83 26.68 22.90
N GLN A 601 -11.38 27.58 22.09
CA GLN A 601 -11.68 28.95 22.51
C GLN A 601 -12.73 28.98 23.63
N ALA A 602 -13.84 28.24 23.49
CA ALA A 602 -14.89 28.21 24.50
C ALA A 602 -14.39 27.71 25.86
N VAL A 603 -13.58 26.63 25.87
CA VAL A 603 -12.96 26.12 27.11
C VAL A 603 -11.97 27.13 27.69
N SER A 604 -11.17 27.79 26.83
CA SER A 604 -10.28 28.87 27.27
C SER A 604 -11.04 30.06 27.86
N ASP A 605 -12.27 30.31 27.41
CA ASP A 605 -13.16 31.37 27.91
C ASP A 605 -13.99 30.93 29.14
N GLY A 606 -13.76 29.70 29.64
CA GLY A 606 -14.36 29.18 30.88
C GLY A 606 -15.57 28.27 30.69
N ALA A 607 -15.86 27.80 29.47
CA ALA A 607 -16.85 26.74 29.26
C ALA A 607 -16.37 25.40 29.83
N ASP A 608 -17.32 24.58 30.29
CA ASP A 608 -17.01 23.22 30.74
C ASP A 608 -16.48 22.36 29.57
N PRO A 609 -15.40 21.58 29.77
CA PRO A 609 -14.93 20.64 28.76
C PRO A 609 -15.99 19.58 28.42
N LEU A 610 -15.98 19.11 27.17
CA LEU A 610 -16.78 17.95 26.73
C LEU A 610 -16.43 16.72 27.59
N ASN A 611 -17.39 15.81 27.76
CA ASN A 611 -17.22 14.62 28.61
C ASN A 611 -16.44 13.49 27.92
N PHE A 612 -15.15 13.73 27.66
CA PHE A 612 -14.19 12.73 27.23
C PHE A 612 -12.78 13.01 27.80
N THR A 613 -11.94 11.99 27.84
CA THR A 613 -10.51 12.11 28.15
C THR A 613 -9.71 11.25 27.17
N LEU A 614 -8.77 11.87 26.45
CA LEU A 614 -7.75 11.18 25.66
C LEU A 614 -6.50 11.00 26.50
N TYR A 615 -6.04 9.76 26.61
CA TYR A 615 -4.82 9.42 27.35
C TYR A 615 -3.62 9.31 26.41
N VAL A 616 -2.54 10.02 26.74
CA VAL A 616 -1.30 10.05 25.93
C VAL A 616 -0.07 9.80 26.81
N PRO A 617 1.08 9.40 26.23
CA PRO A 617 2.32 9.29 26.99
C PRO A 617 2.78 10.64 27.54
N ALA A 618 3.65 10.59 28.56
CA ALA A 618 4.27 11.80 29.12
C ALA A 618 4.97 12.65 28.05
N GLY A 619 4.81 13.97 28.15
CA GLY A 619 5.36 14.94 27.19
C GLY A 619 4.48 15.25 25.97
N TYR A 620 3.31 14.60 25.84
CA TYR A 620 2.38 14.82 24.72
C TYR A 620 1.06 15.49 25.11
N GLY A 621 0.86 15.90 26.36
CA GLY A 621 -0.36 16.57 26.83
C GLY A 621 -0.44 18.05 26.46
N ASN A 622 0.64 18.61 25.90
CA ASN A 622 0.72 19.99 25.44
C ASN A 622 1.16 20.03 23.99
N LEU A 623 0.62 20.98 23.22
CA LEU A 623 1.21 21.40 21.95
C LEU A 623 1.90 22.74 22.18
N LYS A 624 3.23 22.76 22.05
CA LYS A 624 4.07 23.88 22.48
C LYS A 624 3.81 24.17 23.97
N ALA A 625 3.51 25.42 24.32
CA ALA A 625 3.17 25.83 25.69
C ALA A 625 1.67 25.75 26.01
N TYR A 626 0.84 25.24 25.09
CA TYR A 626 -0.61 25.21 25.26
C TYR A 626 -1.09 23.82 25.69
N ARG A 627 -1.74 23.76 26.86
CA ARG A 627 -2.36 22.54 27.37
C ARG A 627 -3.64 22.26 26.60
N ILE A 628 -3.72 21.07 26.00
CA ILE A 628 -4.91 20.68 25.24
C ILE A 628 -6.00 20.21 26.21
N PRO A 629 -7.23 20.78 26.16
CA PRO A 629 -8.37 20.29 26.94
C PRO A 629 -8.59 18.79 26.72
N ASN A 630 -9.10 18.09 27.73
CA ASN A 630 -9.45 16.66 27.65
C ASN A 630 -8.28 15.72 27.36
N VAL A 631 -7.03 16.16 27.54
CA VAL A 631 -5.86 15.30 27.41
C VAL A 631 -5.21 15.08 28.77
N GLU A 632 -4.95 13.81 29.10
CA GLU A 632 -4.22 13.40 30.30
C GLU A 632 -2.98 12.60 29.93
N GLU A 633 -1.83 13.02 30.44
CA GLU A 633 -0.60 12.24 30.33
C GLU A 633 -0.62 11.09 31.33
N THR A 634 -0.20 9.90 30.90
CA THR A 634 -0.17 8.70 31.74
C THR A 634 1.03 7.82 31.40
N ALA A 635 1.48 7.07 32.40
CA ALA A 635 2.46 5.99 32.25
C ALA A 635 1.82 4.59 32.35
N ASP A 636 0.50 4.52 32.53
CA ASP A 636 -0.26 3.27 32.57
C ASP A 636 -0.41 2.70 31.15
N PRO A 637 0.24 1.56 30.81
CA PRO A 637 0.16 0.97 29.48
C PRO A 637 -1.27 0.59 29.08
N GLY A 638 -2.17 0.36 30.03
CA GLY A 638 -3.59 0.06 29.77
C GLY A 638 -4.40 1.28 29.33
N LYS A 639 -3.87 2.50 29.48
CA LYS A 639 -4.56 3.75 29.12
C LYS A 639 -3.91 4.47 27.94
N ILE A 640 -2.62 4.27 27.68
CA ILE A 640 -1.93 4.99 26.60
C ILE A 640 -2.66 4.81 25.25
N PHE A 641 -2.95 5.92 24.58
CA PHE A 641 -3.72 6.01 23.33
C PHE A 641 -5.12 5.39 23.42
N THR A 642 -5.82 5.65 24.53
CA THR A 642 -7.25 5.34 24.68
C THR A 642 -8.06 6.62 24.85
N ALA A 643 -9.33 6.58 24.45
CA ALA A 643 -10.27 7.67 24.69
C ALA A 643 -11.43 7.16 25.56
N HIS A 644 -11.62 7.79 26.72
CA HIS A 644 -12.67 7.46 27.67
C HIS A 644 -13.80 8.47 27.56
N PHE A 645 -15.04 8.01 27.44
CA PHE A 645 -16.21 8.86 27.30
C PHE A 645 -17.21 8.63 28.45
N GLY A 646 -17.94 9.66 28.83
CA GLY A 646 -19.01 9.52 29.83
C GLY A 646 -18.51 9.10 31.21
N GLY A 647 -17.33 9.57 31.65
CA GLY A 647 -16.69 9.11 32.88
C GLY A 647 -16.13 7.67 32.83
N GLY A 648 -15.83 7.16 31.63
CA GLY A 648 -15.29 5.81 31.43
C GLY A 648 -16.34 4.72 31.19
N ALA A 649 -17.60 5.10 30.94
CA ALA A 649 -18.66 4.17 30.55
C ALA A 649 -18.40 3.55 29.16
N GLU A 650 -17.67 4.27 28.30
CA GLU A 650 -17.23 3.79 27.00
C GLU A 650 -15.74 4.10 26.85
N VAL A 651 -14.98 3.13 26.33
CA VAL A 651 -13.54 3.25 26.08
C VAL A 651 -13.26 2.83 24.65
N TRP A 652 -12.55 3.69 23.93
CA TRP A 652 -11.97 3.40 22.63
C TRP A 652 -10.49 3.10 22.77
#